data_AF-A0A355E985-F1
#
_entry.id   AF-A0A355E985-F1
#
_cell.length_a   1.000
_cell.length_b   1.000
_cell.length_c   1.000
_cell.angle_alpha   90.00
_cell.angle_beta   90.00
_cell.angle_gamma   90.00
#
_symmetry.space_group_name_H-M   'P 1'
#
loop_
_entity.id
_entity.type
_entity.pdbx_description
1 polymer ?
#
loop_
_entity_poly.entity_id
_entity_poly.type
_entity_poly.pdbx_seq_one_letter_code
_entity_poly.pdbx_strand_id
1 'polypeptide(L)'
;MALSPLDRPLRELATNDTARYVVPSQTHQPHQWAWDSCFHAIILAYLKPESAARELESLLESQWDDGRVPHMVFNPAVPANKYRPNAEDWGTGRPTSGIAAPPLLATAAKVIFRRTGDLEFLKRVYPRIGAYHRWLKGTRDPKERGLVGIVHPWESAMDDSPAWDGLRDEFLRRRGGEAAALPRIDLRGVPNAQRPGDEDHRFYGGLIQELQNTGWDGRRMAEGSPFYVADVLFNSLWAKANEDLSQIAWLLGEKGDSSQYRFYSSLVRQAIRESMWDAEARFFFPIDLRRWESIRVKSAAGFLPLYAQAASAPMASLLVEHLSDRRSFHYAVGVPAAAYGEEAFDPGCYRRGPVWMDVQWLLVNGLMRYGCFDLAHGVAERARRLVFEQGYWEYYDPFTGQGMGAPHYSASTLADIIEPFEPPDELRAGVQVLTEEQADRHEELAVLYRHPEACEDPIGIEQIVSTPRHIARRVLEKVRQEVKNALKPAPELSAETLQRMATSLKGVIQSQRGLWAEHPRISDLACVAGEAYFRGIGLPVRILSNKHLHRYLVLGLPGRPSWIVDLTGEQFVTHPLARVALLVERLTLELERDMAGGAPSWMRLEEQFLQTQYAVESCLRRQGTERPDRFEQESLVGVLKRDEACVDRLLRMALPSSTPTLQSYQQWLAGVLVQVSSAPWGPPGARLRRPGSRPASGR
;
A
#
# COMPACT_ATOMS: atom_id res chain seq x y z
N MET A 1 21.88 -7.19 18.86
CA MET A 1 20.40 -7.03 18.80
C MET A 1 19.99 -7.39 17.39
N ALA A 2 19.08 -8.35 17.22
CA ALA A 2 18.47 -8.59 15.92
C ALA A 2 17.69 -7.32 15.52
N LEU A 3 17.94 -6.81 14.32
CA LEU A 3 17.28 -5.61 13.80
C LEU A 3 15.79 -5.90 13.59
N SER A 4 14.95 -4.91 13.85
CA SER A 4 13.54 -4.97 13.45
C SER A 4 13.45 -5.10 11.93
N PRO A 5 12.49 -5.87 11.37
CA PRO A 5 12.24 -5.90 9.92
C PRO A 5 12.11 -4.50 9.28
N LEU A 6 11.61 -3.50 10.02
CA LEU A 6 11.46 -2.12 9.55
C LEU A 6 12.74 -1.28 9.62
N ASP A 7 13.77 -1.72 10.37
CA ASP A 7 15.05 -1.00 10.44
C ASP A 7 15.82 -1.07 9.11
N ARG A 8 15.57 -2.12 8.33
CA ARG A 8 16.28 -2.40 7.09
C ARG A 8 15.91 -1.41 5.97
N PRO A 9 14.62 -1.19 5.61
CA PRO A 9 14.28 -0.20 4.58
C PRO A 9 14.62 1.24 5.00
N LEU A 10 14.49 1.59 6.27
CA LEU A 10 14.88 2.92 6.76
C LEU A 10 16.37 3.19 6.62
N ARG A 11 17.22 2.20 6.86
CA ARG A 11 18.67 2.32 6.60
C ARG A 11 18.95 2.50 5.12
N GLU A 12 18.29 1.74 4.27
CA GLU A 12 18.44 1.85 2.82
C GLU A 12 18.10 3.27 2.34
N LEU A 13 16.92 3.78 2.71
CA LEU A 13 16.52 5.16 2.41
C LEU A 13 17.50 6.19 2.96
N ALA A 14 18.01 6.00 4.18
CA ALA A 14 18.97 6.92 4.79
C ALA A 14 20.30 6.98 4.01
N THR A 15 20.71 5.90 3.35
CA THR A 15 21.90 5.94 2.48
C THR A 15 21.71 6.80 1.24
N ASN A 16 20.46 7.02 0.82
CA ASN A 16 20.12 7.80 -0.37
C ASN A 16 19.43 9.15 -0.04
N ASP A 17 19.25 9.49 1.23
CA ASP A 17 18.68 10.77 1.65
C ASP A 17 19.73 11.89 1.55
N THR A 18 19.43 12.92 0.75
CA THR A 18 20.27 14.12 0.58
C THR A 18 20.00 15.20 1.63
N ALA A 19 19.22 14.86 2.66
CA ALA A 19 18.55 15.76 3.61
C ALA A 19 17.44 16.64 3.01
N ARG A 20 17.35 16.75 1.67
CA ARG A 20 16.27 17.47 0.97
C ARG A 20 15.29 16.53 0.27
N TYR A 21 15.80 15.45 -0.31
CA TYR A 21 15.02 14.39 -0.95
C TYR A 21 15.84 13.11 -1.03
N VAL A 22 15.18 11.99 -1.33
CA VAL A 22 15.81 10.70 -1.53
C VAL A 22 16.12 10.50 -3.02
N VAL A 23 17.38 10.20 -3.35
CA VAL A 23 17.75 9.81 -4.72
C VAL A 23 17.45 8.33 -4.95
N PRO A 24 17.23 7.88 -6.20
CA PRO A 24 17.08 6.45 -6.46
C PRO A 24 18.33 5.65 -6.08
N SER A 25 19.53 6.17 -6.38
CA SER A 25 20.81 5.58 -5.97
C SER A 25 21.92 6.64 -6.00
N GLN A 26 22.64 6.86 -4.91
CA GLN A 26 23.75 7.83 -4.87
C GLN A 26 24.84 7.59 -5.94
N THR A 27 25.01 6.35 -6.38
CA THR A 27 26.11 5.97 -7.26
C THR A 27 25.73 5.91 -8.74
N HIS A 28 24.48 5.59 -9.08
CA HIS A 28 24.04 5.41 -10.47
C HIS A 28 23.04 6.46 -10.92
N GLN A 29 22.16 6.90 -10.02
CA GLN A 29 21.09 7.86 -10.27
C GLN A 29 21.09 8.93 -9.17
N PRO A 30 22.07 9.86 -9.18
CA PRO A 30 22.37 10.76 -8.06
C PRO A 30 21.56 12.08 -8.05
N HIS A 31 20.50 12.14 -8.85
CA HIS A 31 19.58 13.27 -9.02
C HIS A 31 18.18 12.91 -8.50
N GLN A 32 17.25 13.85 -8.52
CA GLN A 32 15.87 13.59 -8.15
C GLN A 32 15.07 13.19 -9.39
N TRP A 33 14.41 12.03 -9.38
CA TRP A 33 13.49 11.59 -10.43
C TRP A 33 12.05 11.73 -9.97
N ALA A 34 11.18 12.28 -10.80
CA ALA A 34 9.83 12.66 -10.38
C ALA A 34 8.99 11.47 -9.93
N TRP A 35 9.01 10.36 -10.67
CA TRP A 35 8.21 9.20 -10.31
C TRP A 35 8.81 8.43 -9.12
N ASP A 36 10.14 8.39 -8.99
CA ASP A 36 10.84 7.75 -7.87
C ASP A 36 10.57 8.54 -6.60
N SER A 37 10.65 9.87 -6.64
CA SER A 37 10.25 10.75 -5.53
C SER A 37 8.80 10.55 -5.12
N CYS A 38 7.89 10.26 -6.05
CA CYS A 38 6.51 9.91 -5.69
C CYS A 38 6.45 8.59 -4.91
N PHE A 39 7.19 7.57 -5.35
CA PHE A 39 7.30 6.31 -4.62
C PHE A 39 8.03 6.47 -3.28
N HIS A 40 9.11 7.25 -3.21
CA HIS A 40 9.83 7.57 -1.98
C HIS A 40 8.91 8.30 -0.99
N ALA A 41 8.10 9.26 -1.45
CA ALA A 41 7.09 9.92 -0.63
C ALA A 41 6.07 8.91 -0.08
N ILE A 42 5.60 7.98 -0.90
CA ILE A 42 4.70 6.89 -0.47
C ILE A 42 5.39 6.01 0.57
N ILE A 43 6.63 5.60 0.34
CA ILE A 43 7.40 4.78 1.31
C ILE A 43 7.61 5.53 2.62
N LEU A 44 8.07 6.79 2.56
CA LEU A 44 8.29 7.63 3.73
C LEU A 44 6.99 7.87 4.49
N ALA A 45 5.84 8.00 3.82
CA ALA A 45 4.56 8.13 4.50
C ALA A 45 4.22 6.92 5.39
N TYR A 46 4.75 5.73 5.07
CA TYR A 46 4.58 4.52 5.89
C TYR A 46 5.68 4.38 6.94
N LEU A 47 6.95 4.63 6.56
CA LEU A 47 8.10 4.30 7.40
C LEU A 47 8.62 5.46 8.24
N LYS A 48 8.42 6.71 7.78
CA LYS A 48 8.94 7.93 8.38
C LYS A 48 8.07 9.15 8.01
N PRO A 49 6.81 9.21 8.47
CA PRO A 49 5.79 10.12 7.94
C PRO A 49 6.18 11.60 7.99
N GLU A 50 6.97 12.01 8.98
CA GLU A 50 7.46 13.38 9.15
C GLU A 50 8.40 13.85 8.04
N SER A 51 8.98 12.92 7.27
CA SER A 51 9.88 13.22 6.14
C SER A 51 9.18 13.17 4.77
N ALA A 52 7.94 12.67 4.71
CA ALA A 52 7.28 12.36 3.43
C ALA A 52 6.85 13.62 2.66
N ALA A 53 6.34 14.65 3.35
CA ALA A 53 5.94 15.91 2.74
C ALA A 53 7.12 16.62 2.03
N ARG A 54 8.29 16.62 2.67
CA ARG A 54 9.54 17.20 2.15
C ARG A 54 9.91 16.64 0.78
N GLU A 55 9.78 15.32 0.61
CA GLU A 55 10.10 14.64 -0.64
C GLU A 55 9.28 15.20 -1.81
N LEU A 56 7.95 15.29 -1.64
CA LEU A 56 7.05 15.74 -2.68
C LEU A 56 7.13 17.26 -2.92
N GLU A 57 7.24 18.06 -1.86
CA GLU A 57 7.38 19.52 -1.95
C GLU A 57 8.66 19.91 -2.70
N SER A 58 9.79 19.26 -2.39
CA SER A 58 11.07 19.53 -3.05
C SER A 58 11.03 19.27 -4.56
N LEU A 59 10.33 18.22 -5.00
CA LEU A 59 10.12 17.94 -6.42
C LEU A 59 9.26 19.04 -7.05
N LEU A 60 8.16 19.41 -6.40
CA LEU A 60 7.26 20.42 -6.92
C LEU A 60 7.96 21.77 -7.07
N GLU A 61 8.91 22.16 -6.20
CA GLU A 61 9.72 23.39 -6.35
C GLU A 61 10.39 23.54 -7.73
N SER A 62 10.63 22.43 -8.44
CA SER A 62 11.21 22.41 -9.79
C SER A 62 10.19 22.58 -10.94
N GLN A 63 8.89 22.67 -10.62
CA GLN A 63 7.81 22.86 -11.59
C GLN A 63 8.04 24.10 -12.45
N TRP A 64 7.82 23.97 -13.75
CA TRP A 64 7.96 25.07 -14.69
C TRP A 64 6.76 26.00 -14.65
N ASP A 65 6.91 27.21 -15.18
CA ASP A 65 5.88 28.25 -15.16
C ASP A 65 4.61 27.87 -15.95
N ASP A 66 4.74 26.95 -16.92
CA ASP A 66 3.60 26.40 -17.67
C ASP A 66 2.85 25.27 -16.93
N GLY A 67 3.29 24.91 -15.72
CA GLY A 67 2.71 23.88 -14.88
C GLY A 67 3.36 22.51 -15.02
N ARG A 68 4.28 22.29 -15.96
CA ARG A 68 4.93 20.98 -16.13
C ARG A 68 5.80 20.63 -14.92
N VAL A 69 5.76 19.38 -14.49
CA VAL A 69 6.74 18.83 -13.53
C VAL A 69 7.74 17.99 -14.32
N PRO A 70 9.03 18.32 -14.28
CA PRO A 70 10.05 17.64 -15.09
C PRO A 70 10.32 16.22 -14.54
N HIS A 71 10.69 15.28 -15.42
CA HIS A 71 11.02 13.92 -15.00
C HIS A 71 12.26 13.83 -14.12
N MET A 72 13.18 14.81 -14.24
CA MET A 72 14.41 14.90 -13.46
C MET A 72 14.72 16.33 -13.00
N VAL A 73 15.26 16.44 -11.78
CA VAL A 73 15.84 17.65 -11.20
C VAL A 73 17.31 17.40 -10.88
N PHE A 74 18.21 18.16 -11.51
CA PHE A 74 19.65 17.98 -11.36
C PHE A 74 20.14 18.51 -10.02
N ASN A 75 20.81 17.64 -9.26
CA ASN A 75 21.50 18.01 -8.04
C ASN A 75 22.77 18.81 -8.38
N PRO A 76 22.88 20.10 -8.01
CA PRO A 76 24.06 20.92 -8.33
C PRO A 76 25.33 20.46 -7.62
N ALA A 77 25.22 19.66 -6.56
CA ALA A 77 26.37 19.08 -5.87
C ALA A 77 27.00 17.90 -6.63
N VAL A 78 26.31 17.36 -7.64
CA VAL A 78 26.79 16.23 -8.43
C VAL A 78 27.53 16.75 -9.67
N PRO A 79 28.81 16.37 -9.87
CA PRO A 79 29.55 16.78 -11.06
C PRO A 79 28.89 16.32 -12.36
N ALA A 80 28.87 17.18 -13.37
CA ALA A 80 28.17 16.97 -14.64
C ALA A 80 28.61 15.71 -15.42
N ASN A 81 29.82 15.19 -15.16
CA ASN A 81 30.33 13.96 -15.78
C ASN A 81 29.93 12.67 -15.03
N LYS A 82 29.19 12.77 -13.93
CA LYS A 82 28.79 11.62 -13.11
C LYS A 82 27.48 10.97 -13.56
N TYR A 83 26.69 11.66 -14.39
CA TYR A 83 25.45 11.17 -14.98
C TYR A 83 25.25 11.86 -16.34
N ARG A 84 24.76 11.14 -17.36
CA ARG A 84 24.41 11.68 -18.67
C ARG A 84 23.07 11.03 -19.10
N PRO A 85 22.12 11.80 -19.68
CA PRO A 85 22.21 13.23 -20.02
C PRO A 85 22.12 14.14 -18.79
N ASN A 86 22.94 15.20 -18.78
CA ASN A 86 22.98 16.22 -17.74
C ASN A 86 22.28 17.53 -18.19
N ALA A 87 22.27 18.56 -17.34
CA ALA A 87 21.61 19.83 -17.63
C ALA A 87 22.04 20.48 -18.96
N GLU A 88 23.29 20.32 -19.39
CA GLU A 88 23.79 20.85 -20.66
C GLU A 88 23.25 20.06 -21.86
N ASP A 89 23.19 18.73 -21.76
CA ASP A 89 22.59 17.87 -22.80
C ASP A 89 21.12 18.18 -23.01
N TRP A 90 20.41 18.46 -21.91
CA TRP A 90 19.01 18.88 -21.97
C TRP A 90 18.88 20.30 -22.51
N GLY A 91 19.76 21.25 -22.17
CA GLY A 91 19.72 22.59 -22.75
C GLY A 91 18.38 23.32 -22.51
N THR A 92 17.73 23.06 -21.38
CA THR A 92 16.43 23.67 -21.01
C THR A 92 16.58 25.09 -20.45
N GLY A 93 17.81 25.50 -20.12
CA GLY A 93 18.08 26.73 -19.37
C GLY A 93 17.67 26.62 -17.88
N ARG A 94 17.33 25.42 -17.41
CA ARG A 94 16.93 25.12 -16.03
C ARG A 94 17.74 23.92 -15.51
N PRO A 95 17.91 23.75 -14.19
CA PRO A 95 18.52 22.56 -13.62
C PRO A 95 17.55 21.36 -13.63
N THR A 96 16.83 21.16 -14.72
CA THR A 96 15.82 20.13 -14.90
C THR A 96 15.83 19.62 -16.35
N SER A 97 15.36 18.39 -16.53
CA SER A 97 15.03 17.87 -17.86
C SER A 97 13.84 18.61 -18.49
N GLY A 98 13.60 18.41 -19.79
CA GLY A 98 12.47 19.03 -20.51
C GLY A 98 11.21 18.18 -20.66
N ILE A 99 11.25 16.90 -20.27
CA ILE A 99 10.15 15.92 -20.41
C ILE A 99 9.44 15.66 -19.07
N ALA A 100 8.27 15.03 -19.14
CA ALA A 100 7.42 14.67 -18.00
C ALA A 100 7.70 13.25 -17.50
N ALA A 101 7.07 12.87 -16.38
CA ALA A 101 7.11 11.52 -15.82
C ALA A 101 5.69 10.98 -15.58
N PRO A 102 5.54 9.66 -15.35
CA PRO A 102 4.24 9.09 -15.04
C PRO A 102 3.55 9.81 -13.86
N PRO A 103 2.28 10.22 -14.00
CA PRO A 103 1.66 11.18 -13.08
C PRO A 103 1.22 10.52 -11.76
N LEU A 104 2.12 10.42 -10.78
CA LEU A 104 1.86 9.85 -9.45
C LEU A 104 1.72 10.88 -8.32
N LEU A 105 1.92 12.17 -8.60
CA LEU A 105 1.94 13.24 -7.60
C LEU A 105 0.67 13.27 -6.72
N ALA A 106 -0.51 13.16 -7.33
CA ALA A 106 -1.79 13.19 -6.60
C ALA A 106 -1.94 11.98 -5.68
N THR A 107 -1.54 10.79 -6.15
CA THR A 107 -1.55 9.56 -5.36
C THR A 107 -0.59 9.67 -4.17
N ALA A 108 0.64 10.14 -4.40
CA ALA A 108 1.62 10.35 -3.33
C ALA A 108 1.12 11.36 -2.28
N ALA A 109 0.59 12.51 -2.71
CA ALA A 109 0.02 13.52 -1.81
C ALA A 109 -1.12 12.96 -0.94
N LYS A 110 -2.02 12.18 -1.55
CA LYS A 110 -3.13 11.54 -0.85
C LYS A 110 -2.66 10.51 0.17
N VAL A 111 -1.64 9.70 -0.17
CA VAL A 111 -1.05 8.73 0.74
C VAL A 111 -0.39 9.42 1.94
N ILE A 112 0.37 10.50 1.71
CA ILE A 112 0.96 11.31 2.79
C ILE A 112 -0.14 11.81 3.72
N PHE A 113 -1.16 12.48 3.17
CA PHE A 113 -2.26 13.01 3.97
C PHE A 113 -2.95 11.94 4.82
N ARG A 114 -3.20 10.75 4.26
CA ARG A 114 -3.81 9.66 5.03
C ARG A 114 -2.98 9.17 6.19
N ARG A 115 -1.65 9.25 6.07
CA ARG A 115 -0.73 8.81 7.12
C ARG A 115 -0.45 9.88 8.15
N THR A 116 -0.56 11.16 7.79
CA THR A 116 -0.20 12.29 8.67
C THR A 116 -1.40 13.11 9.16
N GLY A 117 -2.54 13.04 8.49
CA GLY A 117 -3.68 13.94 8.69
C GLY A 117 -3.42 15.40 8.30
N ASP A 118 -2.29 15.72 7.66
CA ASP A 118 -1.85 17.10 7.40
C ASP A 118 -2.63 17.73 6.23
N LEU A 119 -3.75 18.38 6.56
CA LEU A 119 -4.57 19.11 5.59
C LEU A 119 -3.86 20.36 5.05
N GLU A 120 -2.97 20.99 5.81
CA GLU A 120 -2.21 22.16 5.36
C GLU A 120 -1.19 21.79 4.29
N PHE A 121 -0.57 20.62 4.40
CA PHE A 121 0.24 20.05 3.32
C PHE A 121 -0.57 19.91 2.03
N LEU A 122 -1.78 19.34 2.08
CA LEU A 122 -2.63 19.22 0.89
C LEU A 122 -2.92 20.60 0.27
N LYS A 123 -3.24 21.62 1.08
CA LYS A 123 -3.46 22.98 0.59
C LYS A 123 -2.25 23.56 -0.15
N ARG A 124 -1.03 23.26 0.29
CA ARG A 124 0.21 23.72 -0.37
C ARG A 124 0.47 23.02 -1.71
N VAL A 125 0.30 21.71 -1.77
CA VAL A 125 0.66 20.94 -2.98
C VAL A 125 -0.45 20.86 -4.02
N TYR A 126 -1.73 20.90 -3.61
CA TYR A 126 -2.88 20.72 -4.48
C TYR A 126 -2.90 21.66 -5.71
N PRO A 127 -2.70 22.99 -5.58
CA PRO A 127 -2.75 23.89 -6.74
C PRO A 127 -1.66 23.56 -7.78
N ARG A 128 -0.49 23.10 -7.32
CA ARG A 128 0.66 22.76 -8.16
C ARG A 128 0.43 21.47 -8.92
N ILE A 129 -0.11 20.44 -8.25
CA ILE A 129 -0.50 19.18 -8.88
C ILE A 129 -1.62 19.42 -9.91
N GLY A 130 -2.61 20.25 -9.57
CA GLY A 130 -3.66 20.65 -10.51
C GLY A 130 -3.12 21.38 -11.74
N ALA A 131 -2.10 22.23 -11.59
CA ALA A 131 -1.44 22.89 -12.73
C ALA A 131 -0.74 21.87 -13.65
N TYR A 132 -0.10 20.85 -13.09
CA TYR A 132 0.50 19.77 -13.88
C TYR A 132 -0.54 18.97 -14.67
N HIS A 133 -1.67 18.64 -14.05
CA HIS A 133 -2.77 17.95 -14.75
C HIS A 133 -3.36 18.78 -15.88
N ARG A 134 -3.54 20.10 -15.66
CA ARG A 134 -3.98 21.04 -16.71
C ARG A 134 -2.97 21.12 -17.86
N TRP A 135 -1.68 21.16 -17.55
CA TRP A 135 -0.62 21.14 -18.57
C TRP A 135 -0.64 19.84 -19.39
N LEU A 136 -0.74 18.67 -18.74
CA LEU A 136 -0.84 17.38 -19.43
C LEU A 136 -2.04 17.36 -20.38
N LYS A 137 -3.24 17.69 -19.88
CA LYS A 137 -4.45 17.73 -20.71
C LYS A 137 -4.31 18.73 -21.87
N GLY A 138 -3.81 19.94 -21.60
CA GLY A 138 -3.75 21.02 -22.57
C GLY A 138 -2.68 20.86 -23.65
N THR A 139 -1.60 20.11 -23.36
CA THR A 139 -0.44 20.00 -24.26
C THR A 139 -0.23 18.61 -24.83
N ARG A 140 -0.62 17.56 -24.11
CA ARG A 140 -0.40 16.15 -24.48
C ARG A 140 -1.63 15.44 -25.02
N ASP A 141 -2.77 16.10 -25.08
CA ASP A 141 -3.95 15.62 -25.83
C ASP A 141 -4.54 16.75 -26.72
N PRO A 142 -3.76 17.28 -27.69
CA PRO A 142 -4.19 18.40 -28.52
C PRO A 142 -5.39 18.08 -29.44
N LYS A 143 -5.74 16.79 -29.58
CA LYS A 143 -6.88 16.31 -30.38
C LYS A 143 -8.07 15.88 -29.53
N GLU A 144 -8.02 16.10 -28.21
CA GLU A 144 -9.07 15.76 -27.24
C GLU A 144 -9.60 14.32 -27.37
N ARG A 145 -8.68 13.36 -27.56
CA ARG A 145 -8.98 11.93 -27.69
C ARG A 145 -9.21 11.23 -26.34
N GLY A 146 -8.97 11.94 -25.23
CA GLY A 146 -9.07 11.38 -23.89
C GLY A 146 -7.86 10.53 -23.50
N LEU A 147 -6.77 10.61 -24.26
CA LEU A 147 -5.50 9.95 -23.96
C LEU A 147 -4.38 10.97 -24.12
N VAL A 148 -3.54 11.08 -23.10
CA VAL A 148 -2.35 11.93 -23.17
C VAL A 148 -1.19 11.15 -23.78
N GLY A 149 -0.47 11.82 -24.68
CA GLY A 149 0.69 11.26 -25.36
C GLY A 149 2.01 11.58 -24.68
N ILE A 150 2.84 10.56 -24.54
CA ILE A 150 4.26 10.69 -24.23
C ILE A 150 5.05 10.99 -25.50
N VAL A 151 6.06 11.84 -25.40
CA VAL A 151 6.89 12.32 -26.51
C VAL A 151 8.33 11.76 -26.46
N HIS A 152 8.66 11.03 -25.41
CA HIS A 152 9.94 10.34 -25.22
C HIS A 152 9.72 9.03 -24.44
N PRO A 153 10.40 7.91 -24.76
CA PRO A 153 10.25 6.63 -24.04
C PRO A 153 10.42 6.75 -22.52
N TRP A 154 11.41 7.53 -22.05
CA TRP A 154 11.63 7.81 -20.63
C TRP A 154 10.43 8.40 -19.88
N GLU A 155 9.46 9.03 -20.57
CA GLU A 155 8.25 9.50 -19.89
C GLU A 155 7.33 8.34 -19.46
N SER A 156 7.49 7.14 -20.03
CA SER A 156 6.79 5.93 -19.59
C SER A 156 7.41 5.29 -18.34
N ALA A 157 8.65 5.69 -18.00
CA ALA A 157 9.56 5.00 -17.08
C ALA A 157 9.89 3.54 -17.46
N MET A 158 9.50 3.11 -18.66
CA MET A 158 9.77 1.82 -19.27
C MET A 158 10.72 2.00 -20.46
N ASP A 159 11.90 2.56 -20.18
CA ASP A 159 12.79 3.22 -21.16
C ASP A 159 13.08 2.41 -22.42
N ASP A 160 13.46 1.15 -22.27
CA ASP A 160 13.79 0.21 -23.36
C ASP A 160 12.77 -0.91 -23.50
N SER A 161 11.52 -0.67 -23.06
CA SER A 161 10.43 -1.60 -23.29
C SER A 161 10.41 -2.01 -24.76
N PRO A 162 10.27 -3.31 -25.07
CA PRO A 162 10.29 -3.75 -26.46
C PRO A 162 9.12 -3.20 -27.29
N ALA A 163 8.10 -2.63 -26.64
CA ALA A 163 7.05 -1.87 -27.32
C ALA A 163 7.61 -0.70 -28.15
N TRP A 164 8.76 -0.13 -27.77
CA TRP A 164 9.33 1.03 -28.46
C TRP A 164 10.23 0.66 -29.65
N ASP A 165 10.59 -0.61 -29.82
CA ASP A 165 11.59 -1.08 -30.78
C ASP A 165 11.23 -0.68 -32.23
N GLY A 166 9.98 -0.89 -32.64
CA GLY A 166 9.54 -0.53 -33.99
C GLY A 166 9.68 0.97 -34.30
N LEU A 167 9.36 1.83 -33.33
CA LEU A 167 9.47 3.29 -33.46
C LEU A 167 10.93 3.76 -33.41
N ARG A 168 11.75 3.14 -32.54
CA ARG A 168 13.21 3.36 -32.49
C ARG A 168 13.84 3.07 -33.83
N ASP A 169 13.60 1.87 -34.38
CA ASP A 169 14.25 1.43 -35.61
C ASP A 169 13.80 2.27 -36.80
N GLU A 170 12.52 2.66 -36.84
CA GLU A 170 12.02 3.59 -37.85
C GLU A 170 12.69 4.96 -37.76
N PHE A 171 12.83 5.52 -36.55
CA PHE A 171 13.51 6.80 -36.35
C PHE A 171 14.98 6.73 -36.81
N LEU A 172 15.72 5.70 -36.39
CA LEU A 172 17.14 5.55 -36.74
C LEU A 172 17.34 5.37 -38.25
N ARG A 173 16.47 4.59 -38.92
CA ARG A 173 16.47 4.46 -40.39
C ARG A 173 16.27 5.80 -41.08
N ARG A 174 15.30 6.61 -40.64
CA ARG A 174 15.02 7.93 -41.23
C ARG A 174 16.17 8.93 -41.04
N ARG A 175 16.95 8.78 -39.97
CA ARG A 175 18.10 9.63 -39.65
C ARG A 175 19.42 9.16 -40.26
N GLY A 176 19.44 8.05 -41.01
CA GLY A 176 20.67 7.53 -41.61
C GLY A 176 21.75 7.14 -40.60
N GLY A 177 21.39 6.87 -39.34
CA GLY A 177 22.35 6.55 -38.28
C GLY A 177 23.08 7.74 -37.65
N GLU A 178 22.78 8.98 -38.04
CA GLU A 178 23.45 10.20 -37.54
C GLU A 178 22.85 10.79 -36.25
N ALA A 179 21.94 10.07 -35.59
CA ALA A 179 21.36 10.55 -34.33
C ALA A 179 22.43 10.66 -33.22
N ALA A 180 22.44 11.80 -32.52
CA ALA A 180 23.43 12.08 -31.47
C ALA A 180 23.43 11.00 -30.40
N ALA A 181 24.57 10.34 -30.20
CA ALA A 181 24.75 9.36 -29.13
C ALA A 181 25.07 10.08 -27.81
N LEU A 182 24.32 9.74 -26.76
CA LEU A 182 24.65 10.18 -25.41
C LEU A 182 25.85 9.38 -24.87
N PRO A 183 26.80 9.99 -24.14
CA PRO A 183 27.86 9.24 -23.49
C PRO A 183 27.31 8.21 -22.51
N ARG A 184 27.78 6.96 -22.61
CA ARG A 184 27.32 5.79 -21.83
C ARG A 184 27.87 5.77 -20.39
N ILE A 185 27.56 6.79 -19.61
CA ILE A 185 27.95 6.88 -18.19
C ILE A 185 27.14 5.91 -17.32
N ASP A 186 25.97 5.47 -17.80
CA ASP A 186 25.09 4.47 -17.20
C ASP A 186 25.76 3.10 -17.01
N LEU A 187 26.80 2.79 -17.79
CA LEU A 187 27.59 1.55 -17.69
C LEU A 187 28.56 1.52 -16.51
N ARG A 188 28.71 2.63 -15.77
CA ARG A 188 29.63 2.68 -14.62
C ARG A 188 29.14 1.72 -13.52
N GLY A 189 29.83 0.59 -13.38
CA GLY A 189 29.54 -0.40 -12.33
C GLY A 189 28.41 -1.37 -12.67
N VAL A 190 27.85 -1.31 -13.89
CA VAL A 190 26.76 -2.18 -14.35
C VAL A 190 27.16 -2.85 -15.68
N PRO A 191 26.98 -4.17 -15.84
CA PRO A 191 27.27 -4.86 -17.10
C PRO A 191 26.48 -4.28 -18.28
N ASN A 192 27.09 -4.22 -19.47
CA ASN A 192 26.43 -3.70 -20.67
C ASN A 192 25.14 -4.46 -21.03
N ALA A 193 25.11 -5.77 -20.82
CA ALA A 193 23.93 -6.60 -21.07
C ALA A 193 22.74 -6.29 -20.14
N GLN A 194 22.94 -5.50 -19.09
CA GLN A 194 21.89 -5.08 -18.15
C GLN A 194 21.32 -3.69 -18.48
N ARG A 195 21.81 -3.01 -19.52
CA ARG A 195 21.41 -1.65 -19.87
C ARG A 195 20.89 -1.58 -21.31
N PRO A 196 20.09 -0.55 -21.65
CA PRO A 196 19.70 -0.28 -23.02
C PRO A 196 20.91 -0.20 -23.96
N GLY A 197 20.75 -0.63 -25.20
CA GLY A 197 21.82 -0.69 -26.18
C GLY A 197 22.25 0.68 -26.71
N ASP A 198 23.25 0.69 -27.58
CA ASP A 198 23.72 1.92 -28.22
C ASP A 198 22.68 2.52 -29.19
N GLU A 199 21.89 1.67 -29.84
CA GLU A 199 20.78 2.13 -30.71
C GLU A 199 19.68 2.81 -29.91
N ASP A 200 19.35 2.28 -28.73
CA ASP A 200 18.44 2.94 -27.79
C ASP A 200 18.97 4.32 -27.38
N HIS A 201 20.25 4.43 -27.01
CA HIS A 201 20.85 5.70 -26.61
C HIS A 201 20.95 6.73 -27.75
N ARG A 202 21.18 6.30 -28.99
CA ARG A 202 21.08 7.17 -30.17
C ARG A 202 19.66 7.66 -30.40
N PHE A 203 18.67 6.80 -30.19
CA PHE A 203 17.27 7.18 -30.28
C PHE A 203 16.89 8.19 -29.20
N TYR A 204 17.28 7.96 -27.94
CA TYR A 204 17.02 8.90 -26.84
C TYR A 204 17.67 10.27 -27.08
N GLY A 205 18.96 10.30 -27.42
CA GLY A 205 19.67 11.54 -27.73
C GLY A 205 19.08 12.27 -28.94
N GLY A 206 18.73 11.52 -30.00
CA GLY A 206 18.08 12.07 -31.19
C GLY A 206 16.70 12.67 -30.90
N LEU A 207 15.91 12.07 -30.01
CA LEU A 207 14.64 12.63 -29.56
C LEU A 207 14.84 13.89 -28.71
N ILE A 208 15.82 13.93 -27.79
CA ILE A 208 16.14 15.15 -27.04
C ILE A 208 16.41 16.32 -28.01
N GLN A 209 17.19 16.09 -29.06
CA GLN A 209 17.48 17.11 -30.07
C GLN A 209 16.22 17.59 -30.82
N GLU A 210 15.31 16.68 -31.17
CA GLU A 210 14.01 17.05 -31.76
C GLU A 210 13.17 17.90 -30.81
N LEU A 211 13.16 17.57 -29.51
CA LEU A 211 12.41 18.33 -28.50
C LEU A 211 13.04 19.70 -28.22
N GLN A 212 14.36 19.83 -28.30
CA GLN A 212 15.05 21.12 -28.22
C GLN A 212 14.61 22.07 -29.33
N ASN A 213 14.43 21.55 -30.55
CA ASN A 213 14.00 22.35 -31.71
C ASN A 213 12.59 22.94 -31.57
N THR A 214 11.78 22.44 -30.63
CA THR A 214 10.44 23.00 -30.36
C THR A 214 10.49 24.17 -29.37
N GLY A 215 11.65 24.47 -28.79
CA GLY A 215 11.81 25.42 -27.70
C GLY A 215 11.19 24.93 -26.39
N TRP A 216 11.07 23.61 -26.21
CA TRP A 216 10.41 22.98 -25.07
C TRP A 216 8.94 23.38 -24.89
N ASP A 217 8.25 23.79 -25.95
CA ASP A 217 6.80 24.04 -25.93
C ASP A 217 6.04 22.72 -25.97
N GLY A 218 5.24 22.44 -24.94
CA GLY A 218 4.58 21.14 -24.79
C GLY A 218 3.67 20.74 -25.95
N ARG A 219 2.97 21.71 -26.56
CA ARG A 219 2.07 21.45 -27.69
C ARG A 219 2.87 21.17 -28.96
N ARG A 220 3.92 21.95 -29.23
CA ARG A 220 4.84 21.70 -30.36
C ARG A 220 5.60 20.39 -30.20
N MET A 221 5.96 20.00 -28.98
CA MET A 221 6.52 18.66 -28.69
C MET A 221 5.54 17.56 -29.10
N ALA A 222 4.28 17.64 -28.65
CA ALA A 222 3.26 16.65 -29.00
C ALA A 222 2.91 16.67 -30.51
N GLU A 223 2.91 17.83 -31.17
CA GLU A 223 2.61 17.96 -32.59
C GLU A 223 3.79 17.59 -33.50
N GLY A 224 5.03 17.73 -33.04
CA GLY A 224 6.25 17.54 -33.83
C GLY A 224 7.06 16.25 -33.54
N SER A 225 6.97 15.68 -32.34
CA SER A 225 7.82 14.54 -31.97
C SER A 225 7.57 13.30 -32.85
N PRO A 226 8.61 12.65 -33.39
CA PRO A 226 8.47 11.40 -34.14
C PRO A 226 8.10 10.21 -33.24
N PHE A 227 8.27 10.33 -31.93
CA PHE A 227 7.72 9.41 -30.95
C PHE A 227 6.56 10.13 -30.24
N TYR A 228 5.31 9.73 -30.53
CA TYR A 228 4.14 10.29 -29.86
C TYR A 228 3.13 9.18 -29.58
N VAL A 229 3.12 8.70 -28.34
CA VAL A 229 2.46 7.44 -27.96
C VAL A 229 1.52 7.66 -26.79
N ALA A 230 0.31 7.12 -26.86
CA ALA A 230 -0.51 6.95 -25.67
C ALA A 230 -0.05 5.67 -24.98
N ASP A 231 0.79 5.82 -23.96
CA ASP A 231 1.29 4.72 -23.14
C ASP A 231 0.23 4.24 -22.15
N VAL A 232 0.12 2.92 -21.97
CA VAL A 232 -0.88 2.28 -21.10
C VAL A 232 -0.58 2.62 -19.63
N LEU A 233 0.68 2.56 -19.21
CA LEU A 233 1.08 2.91 -17.84
C LEU A 233 0.75 4.37 -17.56
N PHE A 234 1.24 5.28 -18.40
CA PHE A 234 1.05 6.71 -18.22
C PHE A 234 -0.42 7.10 -18.13
N ASN A 235 -1.26 6.62 -19.05
CA ASN A 235 -2.69 6.95 -19.07
C ASN A 235 -3.46 6.28 -17.92
N SER A 236 -3.06 5.08 -17.49
CA SER A 236 -3.63 4.43 -16.30
C SER A 236 -3.31 5.23 -15.03
N LEU A 237 -2.05 5.66 -14.86
CA LEU A 237 -1.67 6.51 -13.74
C LEU A 237 -2.34 7.89 -13.83
N TRP A 238 -2.51 8.44 -15.02
CA TRP A 238 -3.25 9.69 -15.21
C TRP A 238 -4.69 9.55 -14.72
N ALA A 239 -5.39 8.49 -15.13
CA ALA A 239 -6.76 8.24 -14.69
C ALA A 239 -6.84 8.11 -13.16
N LYS A 240 -5.92 7.32 -12.59
CA LYS A 240 -5.84 7.15 -11.13
C LYS A 240 -5.51 8.44 -10.38
N ALA A 241 -4.62 9.26 -10.93
CA ALA A 241 -4.25 10.54 -10.32
C ALA A 241 -5.40 11.55 -10.36
N ASN A 242 -6.24 11.54 -11.39
CA ASN A 242 -7.44 12.37 -11.42
C ASN A 242 -8.51 11.89 -10.43
N GLU A 243 -8.64 10.57 -10.24
CA GLU A 243 -9.44 10.02 -9.15
C GLU A 243 -8.93 10.51 -7.79
N ASP A 244 -7.62 10.45 -7.53
CA ASP A 244 -7.05 10.91 -6.26
C ASP A 244 -7.17 12.43 -6.08
N LEU A 245 -6.97 13.21 -7.14
CA LEU A 245 -7.10 14.66 -7.11
C LEU A 245 -8.56 15.09 -6.90
N SER A 246 -9.53 14.33 -7.40
CA SER A 246 -10.95 14.51 -7.11
C SER A 246 -11.26 14.36 -5.62
N GLN A 247 -10.64 13.37 -4.97
CA GLN A 247 -10.78 13.15 -3.52
C GLN A 247 -10.07 14.23 -2.70
N ILE A 248 -8.87 14.64 -3.09
CA ILE A 248 -8.16 15.77 -2.46
C ILE A 248 -9.00 17.05 -2.57
N ALA A 249 -9.50 17.37 -3.76
CA ALA A 249 -10.36 18.54 -3.98
C ALA A 249 -11.60 18.51 -3.08
N TRP A 250 -12.25 17.34 -2.94
CA TRP A 250 -13.38 17.16 -2.03
C TRP A 250 -13.01 17.47 -0.58
N LEU A 251 -11.88 16.93 -0.10
CA LEU A 251 -11.37 17.17 1.26
C LEU A 251 -11.06 18.64 1.53
N LEU A 252 -10.60 19.36 0.51
CA LEU A 252 -10.30 20.80 0.58
C LEU A 252 -11.54 21.69 0.43
N GLY A 253 -12.71 21.13 0.12
CA GLY A 253 -13.94 21.88 -0.13
C GLY A 253 -14.12 22.37 -1.57
N GLU A 254 -13.21 22.03 -2.48
CA GLU A 254 -13.19 22.41 -3.89
C GLU A 254 -14.12 21.52 -4.74
N LYS A 255 -15.43 21.60 -4.48
CA LYS A 255 -16.44 20.68 -5.08
C LYS A 255 -16.50 20.74 -6.62
N GLY A 256 -16.24 21.91 -7.21
CA GLY A 256 -16.20 22.09 -8.66
C GLY A 256 -15.07 21.30 -9.31
N ASP A 257 -13.85 21.51 -8.82
CA ASP A 257 -12.66 20.76 -9.23
C ASP A 257 -12.82 19.26 -8.97
N SER A 258 -13.37 18.87 -7.82
CA SER A 258 -13.65 17.48 -7.50
C SER A 258 -14.52 16.80 -8.57
N SER A 259 -15.59 17.47 -9.01
CA SER A 259 -16.47 16.98 -10.08
C SER A 259 -15.77 16.91 -11.43
N GLN A 260 -14.92 17.90 -11.74
CA GLN A 260 -14.15 17.95 -12.99
C GLN A 260 -13.13 16.82 -13.07
N TYR A 261 -12.32 16.60 -12.03
CA TYR A 261 -11.34 15.53 -12.01
C TYR A 261 -12.00 14.14 -12.03
N ARG A 262 -13.17 13.98 -11.39
CA ARG A 262 -13.98 12.76 -11.53
C ARG A 262 -14.41 12.51 -12.97
N PHE A 263 -14.90 13.53 -13.66
CA PHE A 263 -15.28 13.42 -15.08
C PHE A 263 -14.08 13.01 -15.95
N TYR A 264 -12.94 13.66 -15.73
CA TYR A 264 -11.68 13.36 -16.38
C TYR A 264 -11.19 11.93 -16.15
N SER A 265 -11.20 11.45 -14.91
CA SER A 265 -10.89 10.05 -14.60
C SER A 265 -11.79 9.09 -15.40
N SER A 266 -13.10 9.35 -15.46
CA SER A 266 -14.04 8.52 -16.22
C SER A 266 -13.76 8.53 -17.72
N LEU A 267 -13.47 9.70 -18.29
CA LEU A 267 -13.19 9.86 -19.72
C LEU A 267 -11.92 9.10 -20.13
N VAL A 268 -10.84 9.19 -19.34
CA VAL A 268 -9.59 8.46 -19.63
C VAL A 268 -9.77 6.96 -19.43
N ARG A 269 -10.48 6.51 -18.37
CA ARG A 269 -10.81 5.08 -18.19
C ARG A 269 -11.59 4.52 -19.38
N GLN A 270 -12.52 5.30 -19.93
CA GLN A 270 -13.26 4.92 -21.12
C GLN A 270 -12.34 4.82 -22.34
N ALA A 271 -11.52 5.83 -22.58
CA ALA A 271 -10.60 5.85 -23.73
C ALA A 271 -9.58 4.70 -23.68
N ILE A 272 -9.04 4.37 -22.50
CA ILE A 272 -8.19 3.18 -22.28
C ILE A 272 -8.95 1.92 -22.69
N ARG A 273 -10.17 1.72 -22.18
CA ARG A 273 -10.96 0.52 -22.44
C ARG A 273 -11.35 0.35 -23.91
N GLU A 274 -11.65 1.44 -24.60
CA GLU A 274 -12.16 1.40 -25.97
C GLU A 274 -11.05 1.41 -27.02
N SER A 275 -9.92 2.07 -26.73
CA SER A 275 -8.86 2.28 -27.73
C SER A 275 -7.63 1.41 -27.50
N MET A 276 -7.30 1.09 -26.24
CA MET A 276 -6.07 0.34 -25.92
C MET A 276 -6.30 -1.16 -25.74
N TRP A 277 -7.56 -1.60 -25.60
CA TRP A 277 -7.89 -3.02 -25.48
C TRP A 277 -7.88 -3.72 -26.84
N ASP A 278 -7.12 -4.80 -26.94
CA ASP A 278 -7.15 -5.70 -28.08
C ASP A 278 -7.91 -6.98 -27.72
N ALA A 279 -9.06 -7.19 -28.37
CA ALA A 279 -9.94 -8.32 -28.07
C ALA A 279 -9.39 -9.68 -28.53
N GLU A 280 -8.53 -9.70 -29.55
CA GLU A 280 -7.90 -10.91 -30.07
C GLU A 280 -6.78 -11.37 -29.13
N ALA A 281 -5.91 -10.44 -28.77
CA ALA A 281 -4.82 -10.69 -27.83
C ALA A 281 -5.26 -10.76 -26.36
N ARG A 282 -6.48 -10.29 -26.06
CA ARG A 282 -7.07 -10.18 -24.72
C ARG A 282 -6.19 -9.37 -23.76
N PHE A 283 -5.61 -8.29 -24.27
CA PHE A 283 -4.60 -7.50 -23.56
C PHE A 283 -4.67 -6.02 -23.92
N PHE A 284 -4.06 -5.17 -23.08
CA PHE A 284 -3.96 -3.73 -23.34
C PHE A 284 -2.60 -3.38 -23.96
N PHE A 285 -2.62 -2.57 -25.02
CA PHE A 285 -1.43 -2.12 -25.73
C PHE A 285 -1.35 -0.59 -25.87
N PRO A 286 -0.14 -0.01 -25.89
CA PRO A 286 0.05 1.39 -26.24
C PRO A 286 -0.47 1.68 -27.66
N ILE A 287 -0.77 2.94 -27.94
CA ILE A 287 -1.21 3.41 -29.26
C ILE A 287 -0.20 4.43 -29.79
N ASP A 288 0.34 4.21 -30.98
CA ASP A 288 0.99 5.27 -31.74
C ASP A 288 -0.07 6.32 -32.11
N LEU A 289 -0.01 7.51 -31.53
CA LEU A 289 -1.00 8.57 -31.73
C LEU A 289 -0.86 9.27 -33.08
N ARG A 290 0.27 9.09 -33.78
CA ARG A 290 0.45 9.60 -35.16
C ARG A 290 -0.40 8.80 -36.13
N ARG A 291 -0.32 7.48 -36.03
CA ARG A 291 -0.97 6.53 -36.93
C ARG A 291 -2.31 6.02 -36.42
N TRP A 292 -2.55 6.19 -35.11
CA TRP A 292 -3.66 5.57 -34.38
C TRP A 292 -3.65 4.04 -34.51
N GLU A 293 -2.47 3.44 -34.31
CA GLU A 293 -2.23 2.01 -34.43
C GLU A 293 -1.73 1.45 -33.09
N SER A 294 -2.21 0.26 -32.71
CA SER A 294 -1.75 -0.43 -31.51
C SER A 294 -0.33 -0.97 -31.67
N ILE A 295 0.48 -0.80 -30.63
CA ILE A 295 1.84 -1.30 -30.53
C ILE A 295 1.79 -2.65 -29.79
N ARG A 296 1.68 -3.74 -30.55
CA ARG A 296 1.35 -5.09 -30.03
C ARG A 296 2.56 -5.83 -29.44
N VAL A 297 3.03 -5.39 -28.27
CA VAL A 297 4.01 -6.09 -27.44
C VAL A 297 3.49 -6.18 -26.00
N LYS A 298 3.36 -7.38 -25.43
CA LYS A 298 2.86 -7.54 -24.06
C LYS A 298 3.93 -7.18 -23.05
N SER A 299 3.76 -6.01 -22.44
CA SER A 299 4.52 -5.57 -21.26
C SER A 299 3.64 -5.55 -20.01
N ALA A 300 4.27 -5.49 -18.83
CA ALA A 300 3.56 -5.39 -17.57
C ALA A 300 2.68 -4.13 -17.45
N ALA A 301 2.98 -3.09 -18.23
CA ALA A 301 2.14 -1.89 -18.34
C ALA A 301 0.69 -2.23 -18.75
N GLY A 302 0.47 -3.30 -19.52
CA GLY A 302 -0.85 -3.77 -19.93
C GLY A 302 -1.77 -4.21 -18.78
N PHE A 303 -1.22 -4.44 -17.58
CA PHE A 303 -2.02 -4.72 -16.38
C PHE A 303 -2.45 -3.47 -15.61
N LEU A 304 -1.84 -2.31 -15.87
CA LEU A 304 -2.11 -1.09 -15.11
C LEU A 304 -3.51 -0.47 -15.31
N PRO A 305 -4.29 -0.82 -16.35
CA PRO A 305 -5.73 -0.55 -16.36
C PRO A 305 -6.47 -1.15 -15.15
N LEU A 306 -5.91 -2.18 -14.47
CA LEU A 306 -6.43 -2.66 -13.19
C LEU A 306 -6.23 -1.63 -12.07
N TYR A 307 -5.06 -1.00 -11.98
CA TYR A 307 -4.80 0.03 -10.97
C TYR A 307 -5.69 1.26 -11.18
N ALA A 308 -5.92 1.63 -12.44
CA ALA A 308 -6.81 2.73 -12.82
C ALA A 308 -8.31 2.38 -12.73
N GLN A 309 -8.68 1.12 -12.52
CA GLN A 309 -10.07 0.63 -12.71
C GLN A 309 -10.68 0.98 -14.07
N ALA A 310 -9.88 0.89 -15.13
CA ALA A 310 -10.32 1.12 -16.50
C ALA A 310 -10.85 -0.16 -17.18
N ALA A 311 -10.32 -1.33 -16.81
CA ALA A 311 -10.75 -2.62 -17.33
C ALA A 311 -12.19 -2.96 -16.88
N SER A 312 -12.98 -3.61 -17.72
CA SER A 312 -14.23 -4.22 -17.25
C SER A 312 -13.94 -5.47 -16.41
N ALA A 313 -14.90 -5.96 -15.62
CA ALA A 313 -14.71 -7.21 -14.87
C ALA A 313 -14.32 -8.41 -15.78
N PRO A 314 -14.95 -8.61 -16.98
CA PRO A 314 -14.48 -9.63 -17.92
C PRO A 314 -13.06 -9.42 -18.42
N MET A 315 -12.66 -8.18 -18.72
CA MET A 315 -11.28 -7.88 -19.14
C MET A 315 -10.29 -8.19 -18.01
N ALA A 316 -10.64 -7.85 -16.76
CA ALA A 316 -9.79 -8.14 -15.61
C ALA A 316 -9.60 -9.64 -15.40
N SER A 317 -10.65 -10.45 -15.55
CA SER A 317 -10.52 -11.92 -15.52
C SER A 317 -9.54 -12.43 -16.58
N LEU A 318 -9.62 -11.92 -17.81
CA LEU A 318 -8.69 -12.29 -18.89
C LEU A 318 -7.25 -11.84 -18.60
N LEU A 319 -7.05 -10.66 -18.01
CA LEU A 319 -5.73 -10.22 -17.56
C LEU A 319 -5.17 -11.14 -16.46
N VAL A 320 -6.00 -11.59 -15.52
CA VAL A 320 -5.59 -12.54 -14.48
C VAL A 320 -5.17 -13.90 -15.06
N GLU A 321 -5.79 -14.35 -16.15
CA GLU A 321 -5.35 -15.55 -16.87
C GLU A 321 -3.89 -15.40 -17.37
N HIS A 322 -3.51 -14.23 -17.90
CA HIS A 322 -2.13 -13.96 -18.33
C HIS A 322 -1.11 -14.01 -17.18
N LEU A 323 -1.51 -13.61 -15.96
CA LEU A 323 -0.67 -13.68 -14.76
C LEU A 323 -0.52 -15.12 -14.21
N SER A 324 -1.34 -16.04 -14.70
CA SER A 324 -1.30 -17.47 -14.36
C SER A 324 -0.67 -18.33 -15.47
N ASP A 325 -0.51 -17.78 -16.67
CA ASP A 325 0.12 -18.43 -17.82
C ASP A 325 1.65 -18.32 -17.80
N ARG A 326 2.33 -19.47 -17.78
CA ARG A 326 3.80 -19.60 -17.78
C ARG A 326 4.46 -19.15 -19.08
N ARG A 327 3.71 -19.05 -20.18
CA ARG A 327 4.19 -18.48 -21.45
C ARG A 327 4.03 -16.97 -21.52
N SER A 328 3.31 -16.38 -20.57
CA SER A 328 3.06 -14.95 -20.49
C SER A 328 3.79 -14.34 -19.30
N PHE A 329 3.14 -14.21 -18.15
CA PHE A 329 3.66 -13.46 -16.99
C PHE A 329 3.79 -14.29 -15.70
N HIS A 330 3.50 -15.59 -15.72
CA HIS A 330 3.54 -16.41 -14.51
C HIS A 330 4.91 -17.06 -14.28
N TYR A 331 5.65 -16.57 -13.27
CA TYR A 331 6.87 -17.21 -12.79
C TYR A 331 7.03 -17.18 -11.26
N ALA A 332 7.96 -17.99 -10.76
CA ALA A 332 8.19 -18.22 -9.33
C ALA A 332 8.74 -17.00 -8.57
N VAL A 333 9.40 -16.06 -9.27
CA VAL A 333 10.07 -14.90 -8.66
C VAL A 333 9.17 -13.68 -8.60
N GLY A 334 8.43 -13.39 -9.66
CA GLY A 334 7.61 -12.18 -9.78
C GLY A 334 7.07 -12.00 -11.19
N VAL A 335 6.33 -10.91 -11.41
CA VAL A 335 5.81 -10.58 -12.74
C VAL A 335 6.86 -9.81 -13.54
N PRO A 336 7.33 -10.33 -14.70
CA PRO A 336 8.37 -9.70 -15.50
C PRO A 336 7.87 -8.45 -16.22
N ALA A 337 8.78 -7.52 -16.55
CA ALA A 337 8.46 -6.28 -17.27
C ALA A 337 7.91 -6.52 -18.68
N ALA A 338 8.32 -7.60 -19.35
CA ALA A 338 7.76 -8.07 -20.62
C ALA A 338 7.35 -9.55 -20.52
N ALA A 339 6.37 -9.97 -21.32
CA ALA A 339 5.93 -11.35 -21.35
C ALA A 339 7.00 -12.28 -21.94
N TYR A 340 7.13 -13.49 -21.40
CA TYR A 340 8.12 -14.47 -21.84
C TYR A 340 7.98 -14.85 -23.32
N GLY A 341 6.75 -14.88 -23.84
CA GLY A 341 6.47 -15.22 -25.23
C GLY A 341 6.80 -14.13 -26.25
N GLU A 342 7.22 -12.94 -25.82
CA GLU A 342 7.65 -11.88 -26.73
C GLU A 342 9.07 -12.16 -27.23
N GLU A 343 9.31 -11.98 -28.53
CA GLU A 343 10.61 -12.28 -29.16
C GLU A 343 11.77 -11.49 -28.54
N ALA A 344 11.49 -10.25 -28.12
CA ALA A 344 12.45 -9.34 -27.52
C ALA A 344 12.55 -9.47 -25.99
N PHE A 345 11.98 -10.52 -25.39
CA PHE A 345 12.14 -10.81 -23.97
C PHE A 345 13.61 -11.08 -23.64
N ASP A 346 14.15 -10.31 -22.69
CA ASP A 346 15.51 -10.50 -22.17
C ASP A 346 15.46 -10.44 -20.63
N PRO A 347 15.75 -11.56 -19.93
CA PRO A 347 15.67 -11.61 -18.47
C PRO A 347 16.71 -10.75 -17.76
N GLY A 348 17.82 -10.40 -18.44
CA GLY A 348 18.93 -9.63 -17.89
C GLY A 348 18.87 -8.14 -18.21
N CYS A 349 18.11 -7.73 -19.23
CA CYS A 349 18.13 -6.38 -19.75
C CYS A 349 16.95 -5.53 -19.25
N TYR A 350 17.24 -4.65 -18.29
CA TYR A 350 16.43 -3.49 -17.89
C TYR A 350 14.89 -3.69 -17.91
N ARG A 351 14.13 -3.10 -18.86
CA ARG A 351 12.66 -3.22 -18.93
C ARG A 351 12.18 -4.29 -19.92
N ARG A 352 13.08 -5.14 -20.44
CA ARG A 352 12.78 -6.20 -21.41
C ARG A 352 12.41 -7.55 -20.81
N GLY A 353 12.42 -7.69 -19.50
CA GLY A 353 12.14 -8.96 -18.84
C GLY A 353 12.33 -9.00 -17.32
N PRO A 354 13.25 -8.24 -16.71
CA PRO A 354 13.40 -8.21 -15.26
C PRO A 354 12.13 -7.91 -14.47
N VAL A 355 12.10 -8.35 -13.21
CA VAL A 355 11.08 -8.03 -12.22
C VAL A 355 11.44 -6.72 -11.53
N TRP A 356 10.49 -5.79 -11.47
CA TRP A 356 10.66 -4.49 -10.83
C TRP A 356 9.63 -4.23 -9.73
N MET A 357 10.07 -3.64 -8.61
CA MET A 357 9.23 -3.48 -7.40
C MET A 357 8.14 -2.40 -7.56
N ASP A 358 8.40 -1.36 -8.33
CA ASP A 358 7.42 -0.35 -8.76
C ASP A 358 6.23 -1.00 -9.49
N VAL A 359 6.50 -1.90 -10.45
CA VAL A 359 5.52 -2.65 -11.23
C VAL A 359 4.79 -3.66 -10.35
N GLN A 360 5.51 -4.38 -9.47
CA GLN A 360 4.84 -5.29 -8.53
C GLN A 360 3.88 -4.52 -7.63
N TRP A 361 4.30 -3.36 -7.10
CA TRP A 361 3.46 -2.54 -6.22
C TRP A 361 2.21 -2.04 -6.94
N LEU A 362 2.35 -1.50 -8.16
CA LEU A 362 1.21 -1.05 -8.97
C LEU A 362 0.28 -2.20 -9.34
N LEU A 363 0.83 -3.36 -9.71
CA LEU A 363 0.05 -4.55 -10.05
C LEU A 363 -0.71 -5.09 -8.85
N VAL A 364 -0.06 -5.24 -7.70
CA VAL A 364 -0.70 -5.67 -6.45
C VAL A 364 -1.86 -4.73 -6.14
N ASN A 365 -1.65 -3.41 -6.13
CA ASN A 365 -2.72 -2.46 -5.89
C ASN A 365 -3.83 -2.52 -6.97
N GLY A 366 -3.52 -2.84 -8.22
CA GLY A 366 -4.52 -3.06 -9.27
C GLY A 366 -5.36 -4.32 -9.05
N LEU A 367 -4.72 -5.45 -8.74
CA LEU A 367 -5.39 -6.72 -8.43
C LEU A 367 -6.30 -6.60 -7.22
N MET A 368 -5.82 -5.88 -6.20
CA MET A 368 -6.61 -5.53 -5.02
C MET A 368 -7.90 -4.84 -5.43
N ARG A 369 -7.83 -3.84 -6.32
CA ARG A 369 -8.98 -3.07 -6.79
C ARG A 369 -10.01 -3.84 -7.61
N TYR A 370 -9.69 -5.06 -8.03
CA TYR A 370 -10.57 -5.99 -8.74
C TYR A 370 -10.98 -7.22 -7.93
N GLY A 371 -10.66 -7.23 -6.63
CA GLY A 371 -11.01 -8.36 -5.77
C GLY A 371 -10.10 -9.58 -5.93
N CYS A 372 -8.99 -9.46 -6.66
CA CYS A 372 -8.06 -10.56 -6.92
C CYS A 372 -7.05 -10.74 -5.77
N PHE A 373 -7.56 -10.86 -4.55
CA PHE A 373 -6.76 -10.78 -3.33
C PHE A 373 -5.73 -11.90 -3.19
N ASP A 374 -6.05 -13.12 -3.61
CA ASP A 374 -5.15 -14.28 -3.57
C ASP A 374 -3.91 -14.02 -4.41
N LEU A 375 -4.12 -13.58 -5.64
CA LEU A 375 -3.05 -13.28 -6.57
C LEU A 375 -2.25 -12.06 -6.12
N ALA A 376 -2.92 -11.00 -5.64
CA ALA A 376 -2.27 -9.81 -5.09
C ALA A 376 -1.32 -10.16 -3.94
N HIS A 377 -1.78 -10.97 -2.97
CA HIS A 377 -0.96 -11.43 -1.86
C HIS A 377 0.18 -12.33 -2.32
N GLY A 378 -0.06 -13.26 -3.25
CA GLY A 378 0.98 -14.11 -3.80
C GLY A 378 2.10 -13.30 -4.50
N VAL A 379 1.76 -12.24 -5.23
CA VAL A 379 2.74 -11.33 -5.84
C VAL A 379 3.49 -10.52 -4.78
N ALA A 380 2.78 -9.98 -3.78
CA ALA A 380 3.36 -9.23 -2.67
C ALA A 380 4.39 -10.04 -1.86
N GLU A 381 4.04 -11.28 -1.47
CA GLU A 381 4.94 -12.16 -0.72
C GLU A 381 6.21 -12.51 -1.51
N ARG A 382 6.07 -12.77 -2.82
CA ARG A 382 7.23 -13.00 -3.68
C ARG A 382 8.14 -11.78 -3.76
N ALA A 383 7.58 -10.58 -3.94
CA ALA A 383 8.34 -9.33 -3.97
C ALA A 383 9.09 -9.07 -2.65
N ARG A 384 8.42 -9.26 -1.51
CA ARG A 384 9.04 -9.16 -0.17
C ARG A 384 10.18 -10.15 0.01
N ARG A 385 9.93 -11.41 -0.32
CA ARG A 385 10.94 -12.47 -0.22
C ARG A 385 12.15 -12.16 -1.09
N LEU A 386 11.91 -11.69 -2.31
CA LEU A 386 12.96 -11.36 -3.27
C LEU A 386 13.90 -10.28 -2.72
N VAL A 387 13.34 -9.16 -2.27
CA VAL A 387 14.12 -8.07 -1.65
C VAL A 387 14.79 -8.56 -0.37
N PHE A 388 14.07 -9.33 0.46
CA PHE A 388 14.62 -9.87 1.70
C PHE A 388 15.89 -10.72 1.45
N GLU A 389 15.85 -11.60 0.46
CA GLU A 389 16.95 -12.52 0.13
C GLU A 389 18.11 -11.84 -0.61
N GLN A 390 17.83 -10.86 -1.48
CA GLN A 390 18.81 -10.36 -2.46
C GLN A 390 19.40 -8.98 -2.14
N GLY A 391 18.74 -8.19 -1.29
CA GLY A 391 19.08 -6.78 -1.13
C GLY A 391 18.14 -5.87 -1.92
N TYR A 392 18.39 -4.57 -1.86
CA TYR A 392 17.64 -3.55 -2.59
C TYR A 392 18.36 -3.22 -3.91
N TRP A 393 17.94 -3.87 -4.99
CA TRP A 393 18.47 -3.69 -6.34
C TRP A 393 17.46 -2.98 -7.24
N GLU A 394 17.91 -2.35 -8.32
CA GLU A 394 17.06 -1.67 -9.31
C GLU A 394 16.00 -2.62 -9.89
N TYR A 395 16.41 -3.86 -10.23
CA TYR A 395 15.53 -4.93 -10.70
C TYR A 395 16.15 -6.30 -10.45
N TYR A 396 15.39 -7.36 -10.75
CA TYR A 396 15.75 -8.73 -10.43
C TYR A 396 15.51 -9.65 -11.62
N ASP A 397 16.42 -10.60 -11.82
CA ASP A 397 16.28 -11.62 -12.85
C ASP A 397 15.01 -12.47 -12.58
N PRO A 398 14.13 -12.65 -13.57
CA PRO A 398 12.84 -13.30 -13.36
C PRO A 398 12.94 -14.81 -13.12
N PHE A 399 14.10 -15.44 -13.39
CA PHE A 399 14.31 -16.87 -13.25
C PHE A 399 15.01 -17.24 -11.95
N THR A 400 16.08 -16.52 -11.63
CA THR A 400 16.99 -16.79 -10.51
C THR A 400 16.70 -15.91 -9.30
N GLY A 401 16.01 -14.78 -9.51
CA GLY A 401 15.84 -13.74 -8.50
C GLY A 401 17.07 -12.88 -8.27
N GLN A 402 18.18 -13.10 -8.99
CA GLN A 402 19.40 -12.32 -8.78
C GLN A 402 19.15 -10.81 -8.95
N GLY A 403 19.59 -10.01 -7.97
CA GLY A 403 19.58 -8.55 -8.07
C GLY A 403 20.51 -8.02 -9.17
N MET A 404 20.01 -7.06 -9.95
CA MET A 404 20.68 -6.48 -11.12
C MET A 404 20.49 -4.96 -11.20
N GLY A 405 21.27 -4.32 -12.07
CA GLY A 405 21.29 -2.86 -12.20
C GLY A 405 21.98 -2.19 -11.01
N ALA A 406 21.50 -1.02 -10.61
CA ALA A 406 22.04 -0.29 -9.48
C ALA A 406 21.77 -1.04 -8.16
N PRO A 407 22.79 -1.31 -7.34
CA PRO A 407 22.59 -1.69 -5.94
C PRO A 407 22.16 -0.47 -5.14
N HIS A 408 21.62 -0.73 -3.96
CA HIS A 408 21.13 0.29 -3.03
C HIS A 408 20.07 1.19 -3.67
N TYR A 409 19.05 0.56 -4.26
CA TYR A 409 17.99 1.24 -5.00
C TYR A 409 16.79 1.57 -4.10
N SER A 410 16.56 2.85 -3.86
CA SER A 410 15.55 3.34 -2.91
C SER A 410 14.15 2.82 -3.19
N ALA A 411 13.68 2.82 -4.44
CA ALA A 411 12.31 2.39 -4.74
C ALA A 411 12.08 0.89 -4.49
N SER A 412 13.13 0.08 -4.33
CA SER A 412 12.97 -1.34 -3.97
C SER A 412 12.46 -1.56 -2.55
N THR A 413 12.51 -0.54 -1.68
CA THR A 413 11.83 -0.58 -0.38
C THR A 413 10.30 -0.54 -0.51
N LEU A 414 9.74 -0.34 -1.72
CA LEU A 414 8.31 -0.55 -1.98
C LEU A 414 7.88 -1.97 -1.61
N ALA A 415 8.78 -2.96 -1.72
CA ALA A 415 8.49 -4.34 -1.32
C ALA A 415 8.11 -4.44 0.16
N ASP A 416 8.74 -3.65 1.03
CA ASP A 416 8.47 -3.69 2.47
C ASP A 416 7.04 -3.20 2.76
N ILE A 417 6.57 -2.18 2.03
CA ILE A 417 5.22 -1.60 2.17
C ILE A 417 4.21 -2.05 1.09
N ILE A 418 4.50 -3.15 0.38
CA ILE A 418 3.70 -3.59 -0.77
C ILE A 418 2.30 -4.06 -0.38
N GLU A 419 2.13 -4.54 0.86
CA GLU A 419 0.81 -4.77 1.43
C GLU A 419 0.39 -3.55 2.25
N PRO A 420 -0.78 -2.95 1.97
CA PRO A 420 -1.15 -1.67 2.54
C PRO A 420 -1.54 -1.70 4.04
N PHE A 421 -1.42 -2.85 4.73
CA PHE A 421 -1.92 -3.04 6.09
C PHE A 421 -0.82 -3.38 7.10
N GLU A 422 -0.44 -2.39 7.89
CA GLU A 422 0.36 -2.55 9.11
C GLU A 422 -0.37 -1.90 10.30
N PRO A 423 -0.33 -2.51 11.51
CA PRO A 423 -0.92 -1.90 12.69
C PRO A 423 -0.04 -0.74 13.20
N PRO A 424 -0.61 0.23 13.94
CA PRO A 424 0.17 1.31 14.56
C PRO A 424 1.28 0.81 15.49
N ASP A 425 2.40 1.54 15.55
CA ASP A 425 3.57 1.23 16.39
C ASP A 425 3.27 1.25 17.90
N GLU A 426 2.23 1.97 18.32
CA GLU A 426 1.73 2.02 19.70
C GLU A 426 1.07 0.72 20.13
N LEU A 427 0.51 -0.05 19.18
CA LEU A 427 0.09 -1.42 19.43
C LEU A 427 1.34 -2.30 19.43
N ARG A 428 1.97 -2.44 20.60
CA ARG A 428 3.18 -3.27 20.78
C ARG A 428 2.87 -4.66 21.29
N ALA A 429 3.80 -5.59 21.10
CA ALA A 429 3.76 -6.85 21.82
C ALA A 429 3.91 -6.61 23.33
N GLY A 430 2.83 -6.80 24.09
CA GLY A 430 2.79 -6.73 25.54
C GLY A 430 1.52 -6.08 26.09
N VAL A 431 1.58 -5.73 27.38
CA VAL A 431 0.54 -4.94 28.05
C VAL A 431 0.50 -3.52 27.46
N GLN A 432 -0.68 -2.99 27.19
CA GLN A 432 -0.88 -1.59 26.81
C GLN A 432 -1.25 -0.77 28.04
N VAL A 433 -0.53 0.33 28.29
CA VAL A 433 -0.92 1.36 29.26
C VAL A 433 -0.88 2.72 28.58
N LEU A 434 -2.06 3.31 28.38
CA LEU A 434 -2.25 4.53 27.60
C LEU A 434 -3.05 5.55 28.41
N THR A 435 -2.78 6.85 28.23
CA THR A 435 -3.74 7.88 28.60
C THR A 435 -4.90 7.91 27.59
N GLU A 436 -6.04 8.50 27.97
CA GLU A 436 -7.15 8.71 27.03
C GLU A 436 -6.69 9.54 25.82
N GLU A 437 -5.89 10.58 26.04
CA GLU A 437 -5.33 11.41 24.97
C GLU A 437 -4.43 10.59 24.02
N GLN A 438 -3.60 9.68 24.54
CA GLN A 438 -2.78 8.80 23.70
C GLN A 438 -3.64 7.84 22.87
N ALA A 439 -4.74 7.35 23.42
CA ALA A 439 -5.68 6.52 22.68
C ALA A 439 -6.42 7.31 21.58
N ASP A 440 -6.65 8.60 21.77
CA ASP A 440 -7.29 9.48 20.78
C ASP A 440 -6.33 9.90 19.64
N ARG A 441 -5.02 9.66 19.75
CA ARG A 441 -4.02 10.06 18.72
C ARG A 441 -4.05 9.20 17.46
N HIS A 442 -4.48 7.95 17.57
CA HIS A 442 -4.49 6.98 16.47
C HIS A 442 -5.88 6.42 16.27
N GLU A 443 -6.31 6.29 15.02
CA GLU A 443 -7.66 5.83 14.70
C GLU A 443 -7.91 4.40 15.20
N GLU A 444 -6.96 3.49 15.04
CA GLU A 444 -7.06 2.11 15.53
C GLU A 444 -7.14 2.06 17.07
N LEU A 445 -6.38 2.89 17.78
CA LEU A 445 -6.45 2.97 19.24
C LEU A 445 -7.79 3.57 19.68
N ALA A 446 -8.30 4.56 18.96
CA ALA A 446 -9.58 5.17 19.25
C ALA A 446 -10.73 4.18 19.01
N VAL A 447 -10.67 3.37 17.96
CA VAL A 447 -11.63 2.30 17.69
C VAL A 447 -11.59 1.25 18.80
N LEU A 448 -10.40 0.90 19.28
CA LEU A 448 -10.24 -0.13 20.30
C LEU A 448 -10.63 0.35 21.71
N TYR A 449 -10.17 1.54 22.11
CA TYR A 449 -10.22 2.00 23.50
C TYR A 449 -11.14 3.21 23.74
N ARG A 450 -11.58 3.88 22.68
CA ARG A 450 -12.40 5.09 22.71
C ARG A 450 -13.62 4.95 21.81
N HIS A 451 -14.06 3.72 21.61
CA HIS A 451 -15.16 3.41 20.73
C HIS A 451 -16.42 4.21 21.12
N PRO A 452 -17.16 4.82 20.17
CA PRO A 452 -18.34 5.62 20.49
C PRO A 452 -19.44 4.85 21.24
N GLU A 453 -19.51 3.54 21.01
CA GLU A 453 -20.45 2.62 21.67
C GLU A 453 -19.83 1.85 22.85
N ALA A 454 -18.60 2.19 23.27
CA ALA A 454 -18.00 1.55 24.45
C ALA A 454 -18.84 1.84 25.69
N CYS A 455 -19.19 0.79 26.44
CA CYS A 455 -19.94 0.90 27.68
C CYS A 455 -19.30 0.10 28.81
N GLU A 456 -19.73 0.38 30.05
CA GLU A 456 -19.35 -0.46 31.18
C GLU A 456 -19.92 -1.86 31.00
N ASP A 457 -19.01 -2.83 30.99
CA ASP A 457 -19.30 -4.23 30.74
C ASP A 457 -18.62 -5.09 31.81
N PRO A 458 -19.10 -5.02 33.07
CA PRO A 458 -18.54 -5.79 34.16
C PRO A 458 -18.75 -7.29 33.91
N ILE A 459 -17.71 -8.07 34.13
CA ILE A 459 -17.75 -9.52 33.92
C ILE A 459 -17.41 -10.26 35.21
N GLY A 460 -18.28 -11.19 35.59
CA GLY A 460 -18.06 -12.10 36.71
C GLY A 460 -17.31 -13.37 36.30
N ILE A 461 -16.68 -14.04 37.27
CA ILE A 461 -15.95 -15.29 37.02
C ILE A 461 -16.83 -16.39 36.37
N GLU A 462 -18.13 -16.38 36.65
CA GLU A 462 -19.08 -17.37 36.13
C GLU A 462 -19.43 -17.14 34.66
N GLN A 463 -19.14 -15.95 34.13
CA GLN A 463 -19.34 -15.56 32.73
C GLN A 463 -18.09 -15.81 31.87
N ILE A 464 -16.95 -16.19 32.47
CA ILE A 464 -15.73 -16.51 31.73
C ILE A 464 -15.91 -17.85 31.01
N VAL A 465 -16.21 -17.80 29.72
CA VAL A 465 -16.39 -18.98 28.87
C VAL A 465 -15.09 -19.52 28.29
N SER A 466 -14.05 -18.68 28.22
CA SER A 466 -12.76 -19.03 27.60
C SER A 466 -11.81 -19.81 28.50
N THR A 467 -12.07 -19.87 29.82
CA THR A 467 -11.16 -20.45 30.81
C THR A 467 -11.89 -21.41 31.75
N PRO A 468 -11.37 -22.63 32.00
CA PRO A 468 -11.93 -23.52 33.01
C PRO A 468 -12.01 -22.88 34.40
N ARG A 469 -13.18 -22.98 35.05
CA ARG A 469 -13.48 -22.30 36.33
C ARG A 469 -12.43 -22.52 37.42
N HIS A 470 -11.90 -23.74 37.54
CA HIS A 470 -10.89 -24.06 38.56
C HIS A 470 -9.57 -23.30 38.33
N ILE A 471 -9.23 -23.01 37.06
CA ILE A 471 -8.04 -22.23 36.73
C ILE A 471 -8.28 -20.75 37.00
N ALA A 472 -9.42 -20.21 36.59
CA ALA A 472 -9.81 -18.83 36.88
C ALA A 472 -9.76 -18.54 38.39
N ARG A 473 -10.29 -19.44 39.22
CA ARG A 473 -10.22 -19.34 40.68
C ARG A 473 -8.78 -19.31 41.21
N ARG A 474 -7.92 -20.19 40.72
CA ARG A 474 -6.50 -20.24 41.12
C ARG A 474 -5.73 -18.97 40.73
N VAL A 475 -6.01 -18.39 39.56
CA VAL A 475 -5.43 -17.10 39.16
C VAL A 475 -5.86 -16.01 40.15
N LEU A 476 -7.15 -15.92 40.48
CA LEU A 476 -7.65 -14.93 41.42
C LEU A 476 -7.10 -15.10 42.84
N GLU A 477 -6.86 -16.34 43.28
CA GLU A 477 -6.18 -16.61 44.55
C GLU A 477 -4.74 -16.06 44.56
N LYS A 478 -3.97 -16.28 43.49
CA LYS A 478 -2.63 -15.69 43.37
C LYS A 478 -2.69 -14.16 43.32
N VAL A 479 -3.63 -13.59 42.56
CA VAL A 479 -3.82 -12.14 42.50
C VAL A 479 -4.12 -11.57 43.89
N ARG A 480 -4.99 -12.22 44.68
CA ARG A 480 -5.25 -11.80 46.07
C ARG A 480 -4.00 -11.87 46.94
N GLN A 481 -3.13 -12.85 46.73
CA GLN A 481 -1.87 -12.95 47.45
C GLN A 481 -0.89 -11.82 47.04
N GLU A 482 -0.84 -11.50 45.75
CA GLU A 482 -0.07 -10.35 45.25
C GLU A 482 -0.59 -9.03 45.84
N VAL A 483 -1.91 -8.83 45.89
CA VAL A 483 -2.51 -7.65 46.53
C VAL A 483 -2.11 -7.53 48.00
N LYS A 484 -2.07 -8.63 48.75
CA LYS A 484 -1.62 -8.62 50.15
C LYS A 484 -0.16 -8.21 50.30
N ASN A 485 0.67 -8.57 49.32
CA ASN A 485 2.09 -8.27 49.30
C ASN A 485 2.40 -6.90 48.66
N ALA A 486 1.45 -6.32 47.93
CA ALA A 486 1.60 -5.05 47.25
C ALA A 486 1.54 -3.89 48.24
N LEU A 487 2.50 -2.96 48.10
CA LEU A 487 2.41 -1.66 48.75
C LEU A 487 1.21 -0.89 48.19
N LYS A 488 0.44 -0.23 49.06
CA LYS A 488 -0.62 0.68 48.60
C LYS A 488 0.02 1.74 47.69
N PRO A 489 -0.63 2.12 46.57
CA PRO A 489 -0.05 2.99 45.58
C PRO A 489 0.34 4.33 46.21
N ALA A 490 1.56 4.78 45.89
CA ALA A 490 2.05 6.09 46.30
C ALA A 490 1.14 7.21 45.72
N PRO A 491 1.13 8.41 46.32
CA PRO A 491 0.33 9.54 45.83
C PRO A 491 0.62 9.93 44.37
N GLU A 492 1.77 9.56 43.82
CA GLU A 492 2.20 9.85 42.45
C GLU A 492 2.33 8.57 41.63
N LEU A 493 1.21 8.09 41.09
CA LEU A 493 1.18 6.96 40.18
C LEU A 493 1.61 7.43 38.77
N SER A 494 2.74 6.92 38.27
CA SER A 494 3.22 7.19 36.91
C SER A 494 2.80 6.08 35.92
N ALA A 495 2.75 6.41 34.62
CA ALA A 495 2.48 5.43 33.56
C ALA A 495 3.50 4.27 33.57
N GLU A 496 4.78 4.55 33.80
CA GLU A 496 5.82 3.51 33.94
C GLU A 496 5.57 2.57 35.12
N THR A 497 5.05 3.10 36.23
CA THR A 497 4.73 2.29 37.41
C THR A 497 3.54 1.39 37.13
N LEU A 498 2.49 1.93 36.51
CA LEU A 498 1.34 1.14 36.05
C LEU A 498 1.75 0.06 35.04
N GLN A 499 2.61 0.39 34.08
CA GLN A 499 3.13 -0.56 33.10
C GLN A 499 3.85 -1.73 33.79
N ARG A 500 4.72 -1.46 34.78
CA ARG A 500 5.40 -2.51 35.56
C ARG A 500 4.42 -3.39 36.33
N MET A 501 3.44 -2.79 36.99
CA MET A 501 2.42 -3.51 37.77
C MET A 501 1.56 -4.41 36.88
N ALA A 502 1.07 -3.86 35.77
CA ALA A 502 0.25 -4.58 34.81
C ALA A 502 1.06 -5.70 34.12
N THR A 503 2.33 -5.48 33.82
CA THR A 503 3.24 -6.52 33.31
C THR A 503 3.47 -7.64 34.32
N SER A 504 3.69 -7.30 35.60
CA SER A 504 3.82 -8.30 36.68
C SER A 504 2.54 -9.13 36.82
N LEU A 505 1.38 -8.48 36.85
CA LEU A 505 0.08 -9.14 36.92
C LEU A 505 -0.13 -10.10 35.73
N LYS A 506 0.23 -9.68 34.52
CA LYS A 506 0.20 -10.56 33.35
C LYS A 506 1.10 -11.79 33.54
N GLY A 507 2.29 -11.63 34.11
CA GLY A 507 3.18 -12.73 34.48
C GLY A 507 2.54 -13.71 35.48
N VAL A 508 1.78 -13.21 36.46
CA VAL A 508 1.02 -14.04 37.41
C VAL A 508 -0.05 -14.87 36.70
N ILE A 509 -0.79 -14.23 35.80
CA ILE A 509 -1.81 -14.89 34.96
C ILE A 509 -1.13 -15.97 34.09
N GLN A 510 0.01 -15.66 33.47
CA GLN A 510 0.81 -16.56 32.63
C GLN A 510 1.45 -17.72 33.38
N SER A 511 1.73 -17.57 34.68
CA SER A 511 2.43 -18.59 35.49
C SER A 511 1.65 -19.90 35.69
N GLN A 512 0.40 -19.99 35.22
CA GLN A 512 -0.41 -21.20 35.30
C GLN A 512 -0.20 -22.08 34.06
N ARG A 513 0.41 -23.26 34.25
CA ARG A 513 0.61 -24.27 33.21
C ARG A 513 -0.71 -24.62 32.51
N GLY A 514 -0.71 -24.65 31.18
CA GLY A 514 -1.85 -25.05 30.33
C GLY A 514 -2.74 -23.91 29.85
N LEU A 515 -2.71 -22.72 30.48
CA LEU A 515 -3.56 -21.59 30.05
C LEU A 515 -3.13 -21.01 28.70
N TRP A 516 -1.84 -20.77 28.52
CA TRP A 516 -1.32 -20.04 27.36
C TRP A 516 -1.02 -20.91 26.15
N ALA A 517 -0.90 -22.23 26.34
CA ALA A 517 -0.63 -23.17 25.25
C ALA A 517 -1.89 -23.79 24.64
N GLU A 518 -3.04 -23.76 25.35
CA GLU A 518 -4.27 -24.45 24.91
C GLU A 518 -5.50 -23.53 24.78
N HIS A 519 -5.48 -22.30 25.31
CA HIS A 519 -6.61 -21.38 25.30
C HIS A 519 -6.19 -19.97 24.85
N PRO A 520 -6.43 -19.58 23.59
CA PRO A 520 -5.82 -18.39 23.00
C PRO A 520 -6.28 -17.05 23.60
N ARG A 521 -7.34 -17.00 24.42
CA ARG A 521 -7.80 -15.74 25.03
C ARG A 521 -8.14 -15.81 26.51
N ILE A 522 -7.30 -15.12 27.27
CA ILE A 522 -7.40 -14.87 28.70
C ILE A 522 -7.98 -13.47 29.00
N SER A 523 -8.46 -12.73 28.01
CA SER A 523 -8.90 -11.32 28.13
C SER A 523 -9.93 -11.10 29.24
N ASP A 524 -10.96 -11.93 29.28
CA ASP A 524 -11.99 -11.91 30.32
C ASP A 524 -11.38 -12.19 31.69
N LEU A 525 -10.55 -13.24 31.80
CA LEU A 525 -9.84 -13.54 33.04
C LEU A 525 -8.88 -12.43 33.43
N ALA A 526 -8.23 -11.78 32.47
CA ALA A 526 -7.30 -10.69 32.68
C ALA A 526 -8.02 -9.43 33.16
N CYS A 527 -9.22 -9.14 32.64
CA CYS A 527 -10.06 -8.07 33.16
C CYS A 527 -10.54 -8.37 34.59
N VAL A 528 -11.02 -9.58 34.88
CA VAL A 528 -11.42 -9.97 36.25
C VAL A 528 -10.22 -9.94 37.21
N ALA A 529 -9.07 -10.45 36.78
CA ALA A 529 -7.83 -10.45 37.56
C ALA A 529 -7.32 -9.03 37.79
N GLY A 530 -7.33 -8.18 36.78
CA GLY A 530 -6.94 -6.78 36.86
C GLY A 530 -7.88 -5.96 37.72
N GLU A 531 -9.19 -6.14 37.59
CA GLU A 531 -10.16 -5.53 38.49
C GLU A 531 -9.90 -5.93 39.95
N ALA A 532 -9.70 -7.22 40.22
CA ALA A 532 -9.38 -7.71 41.56
C ALA A 532 -8.05 -7.15 42.09
N TYR A 533 -7.02 -7.04 41.24
CA TYR A 533 -5.71 -6.52 41.59
C TYR A 533 -5.77 -5.02 41.89
N PHE A 534 -6.21 -4.23 40.92
CA PHE A 534 -6.19 -2.76 40.99
C PHE A 534 -7.18 -2.23 42.02
N ARG A 535 -8.38 -2.81 42.16
CA ARG A 535 -9.26 -2.47 43.28
C ARG A 535 -8.67 -2.90 44.62
N GLY A 536 -8.01 -4.06 44.66
CA GLY A 536 -7.38 -4.58 45.87
C GLY A 536 -6.31 -3.65 46.45
N ILE A 537 -5.59 -2.94 45.58
CA ILE A 537 -4.61 -1.93 45.98
C ILE A 537 -5.22 -0.52 46.12
N GLY A 538 -6.53 -0.35 45.94
CA GLY A 538 -7.25 0.91 46.19
C GLY A 538 -7.41 1.84 44.98
N LEU A 539 -7.22 1.36 43.75
CA LEU A 539 -7.54 2.13 42.55
C LEU A 539 -8.99 1.89 42.11
N PRO A 540 -9.76 2.94 41.77
CA PRO A 540 -11.03 2.80 41.07
C PRO A 540 -10.82 2.17 39.69
N VAL A 541 -11.62 1.14 39.39
CA VAL A 541 -11.54 0.37 38.14
C VAL A 541 -12.91 0.28 37.50
N ARG A 542 -12.97 0.57 36.20
CA ARG A 542 -14.09 0.31 35.30
C ARG A 542 -13.62 -0.69 34.24
N ILE A 543 -14.49 -1.62 33.86
CA ILE A 543 -14.27 -2.53 32.72
C ILE A 543 -15.11 -1.98 31.57
N LEU A 544 -14.47 -1.62 30.46
CA LEU A 544 -15.13 -1.12 29.27
C LEU A 544 -14.99 -2.12 28.12
N SER A 545 -15.98 -2.11 27.23
CA SER A 545 -16.00 -2.92 26.00
C SER A 545 -16.89 -2.29 24.95
N ASN A 546 -16.56 -2.49 23.67
CA ASN A 546 -17.55 -2.49 22.60
C ASN A 546 -17.98 -3.95 22.39
N LYS A 547 -19.29 -4.23 22.40
CA LYS A 547 -19.92 -5.57 22.34
C LYS A 547 -19.30 -6.56 21.33
N HIS A 548 -18.69 -6.08 20.25
CA HIS A 548 -18.06 -6.89 19.20
C HIS A 548 -16.53 -7.00 19.32
N LEU A 549 -15.91 -6.13 20.10
CA LEU A 549 -14.47 -6.04 20.31
C LEU A 549 -14.10 -6.44 21.74
N HIS A 550 -12.90 -6.05 22.15
CA HIS A 550 -12.20 -6.53 23.33
C HIS A 550 -12.46 -5.69 24.59
N ARG A 551 -12.45 -6.36 25.75
CA ARG A 551 -12.58 -5.71 27.07
C ARG A 551 -11.24 -5.15 27.55
N TYR A 552 -11.27 -3.99 28.17
CA TYR A 552 -10.10 -3.36 28.77
C TYR A 552 -10.47 -2.64 30.07
N LEU A 553 -9.45 -2.30 30.85
CA LEU A 553 -9.61 -1.62 32.13
C LEU A 553 -9.40 -0.12 31.96
N VAL A 554 -10.22 0.67 32.65
CA VAL A 554 -9.97 2.10 32.84
C VAL A 554 -9.78 2.36 34.33
N LEU A 555 -8.59 2.85 34.67
CA LEU A 555 -8.18 3.22 36.01
C LEU A 555 -8.32 4.74 36.17
N GLY A 556 -9.13 5.18 37.12
CA GLY A 556 -9.37 6.60 37.36
C GLY A 556 -9.04 7.00 38.79
N LEU A 557 -8.44 8.18 38.98
CA LEU A 557 -8.33 8.83 40.29
C LEU A 557 -9.05 10.18 40.25
N PRO A 558 -9.77 10.58 41.32
CA PRO A 558 -10.42 11.89 41.36
C PRO A 558 -9.43 13.02 41.07
N GLY A 559 -9.76 13.88 40.09
CA GLY A 559 -8.93 15.03 39.71
C GLY A 559 -7.68 14.71 38.88
N ARG A 560 -7.56 13.49 38.32
CA ARG A 560 -6.45 13.10 37.43
C ARG A 560 -6.95 12.46 36.12
N PRO A 561 -6.13 12.47 35.06
CA PRO A 561 -6.44 11.73 33.83
C PRO A 561 -6.57 10.23 34.11
N SER A 562 -7.53 9.57 33.45
CA SER A 562 -7.66 8.12 33.50
C SER A 562 -6.54 7.44 32.71
N TRP A 563 -6.23 6.19 33.09
CA TRP A 563 -5.37 5.30 32.31
C TRP A 563 -6.16 4.12 31.78
N ILE A 564 -5.99 3.84 30.50
CA ILE A 564 -6.40 2.60 29.85
C ILE A 564 -5.31 1.55 30.15
N VAL A 565 -5.72 0.39 30.64
CA VAL A 565 -4.85 -0.76 30.88
C VAL A 565 -5.43 -2.00 30.20
N ASP A 566 -4.70 -2.52 29.24
CA ASP A 566 -5.06 -3.75 28.51
C ASP A 566 -3.94 -4.78 28.65
N LEU A 567 -4.20 -5.82 29.43
CA LEU A 567 -3.23 -6.87 29.75
C LEU A 567 -2.98 -7.83 28.57
N THR A 568 -3.81 -7.75 27.54
CA THR A 568 -3.88 -8.68 26.40
C THR A 568 -3.91 -7.93 25.07
N GLY A 569 -3.63 -6.63 25.05
CA GLY A 569 -3.70 -5.80 23.85
C GLY A 569 -2.74 -6.24 22.74
N GLU A 570 -1.70 -7.00 23.08
CA GLU A 570 -0.80 -7.61 22.08
C GLU A 570 -1.49 -8.55 21.10
N GLN A 571 -2.68 -9.07 21.42
CA GLN A 571 -3.42 -9.93 20.50
C GLN A 571 -3.79 -9.18 19.22
N PHE A 572 -3.96 -7.84 19.29
CA PHE A 572 -4.19 -6.99 18.12
C PHE A 572 -2.92 -6.75 17.29
N VAL A 573 -1.78 -7.27 17.70
CA VAL A 573 -0.51 -7.24 16.95
C VAL A 573 -0.18 -8.63 16.45
N THR A 574 -0.36 -9.62 17.32
CA THR A 574 0.10 -11.00 17.13
C THR A 574 -0.96 -11.89 16.50
N HIS A 575 -2.26 -11.58 16.64
CA HIS A 575 -3.34 -12.40 16.11
C HIS A 575 -3.99 -11.78 14.86
N PRO A 576 -3.93 -12.46 13.69
CA PRO A 576 -4.45 -11.93 12.43
C PRO A 576 -5.93 -11.57 12.46
N LEU A 577 -6.80 -12.39 13.05
CA LEU A 577 -8.24 -12.08 13.09
C LEU A 577 -8.58 -10.87 13.95
N ALA A 578 -7.82 -10.64 15.03
CA ALA A 578 -8.02 -9.48 15.90
C ALA A 578 -7.70 -8.19 15.12
N ARG A 579 -6.61 -8.22 14.35
CA ARG A 579 -6.19 -7.13 13.47
C ARG A 579 -7.24 -6.81 12.42
N VAL A 580 -7.76 -7.83 11.76
CA VAL A 580 -8.81 -7.66 10.75
C VAL A 580 -10.08 -7.11 11.39
N ALA A 581 -10.52 -7.66 12.52
CA ALA A 581 -11.73 -7.18 13.17
C ALA A 581 -11.61 -5.70 13.57
N LEU A 582 -10.45 -5.29 14.10
CA LEU A 582 -10.19 -3.89 14.44
C LEU A 582 -10.21 -2.98 13.21
N LEU A 583 -9.61 -3.42 12.10
CA LEU A 583 -9.61 -2.68 10.85
C LEU A 583 -11.02 -2.51 10.27
N VAL A 584 -11.80 -3.60 10.21
CA VAL A 584 -13.17 -3.56 9.71
C VAL A 584 -14.00 -2.58 10.53
N GLU A 585 -13.94 -2.66 11.86
CA GLU A 585 -14.67 -1.72 12.71
C GLU A 585 -14.25 -0.27 12.47
N ARG A 586 -12.95 0.02 12.29
CA ARG A 586 -12.48 1.36 11.93
C ARG A 586 -13.13 1.86 10.65
N LEU A 587 -13.04 1.08 9.58
CA LEU A 587 -13.55 1.46 8.27
C LEU A 587 -15.07 1.64 8.30
N THR A 588 -15.79 0.79 9.04
CA THR A 588 -17.24 0.92 9.25
C THR A 588 -17.58 2.19 10.02
N LEU A 589 -16.82 2.58 11.05
CA LEU A 589 -17.05 3.85 11.77
C LEU A 589 -16.77 5.07 10.91
N GLU A 590 -15.70 5.06 10.11
CA GLU A 590 -15.43 6.14 9.14
C GLU A 590 -16.60 6.30 8.17
N LEU A 591 -17.12 5.18 7.68
CA LEU A 591 -18.25 5.15 6.77
C LEU A 591 -19.51 5.75 7.39
N GLU A 592 -19.82 5.38 8.63
CA GLU A 592 -20.94 5.95 9.38
C GLU A 592 -20.80 7.47 9.60
N ARG A 593 -19.58 7.95 9.89
CA ARG A 593 -19.30 9.39 10.02
C ARG A 593 -19.51 10.12 8.70
N ASP A 594 -19.00 9.57 7.59
CA ASP A 594 -19.15 10.18 6.28
C ASP A 594 -20.62 10.27 5.85
N MET A 595 -21.43 9.25 6.17
CA MET A 595 -22.87 9.26 5.96
C MET A 595 -23.60 10.29 6.83
N ALA A 596 -23.16 10.49 8.07
CA ALA A 596 -23.74 11.49 8.96
C ALA A 596 -23.45 12.93 8.47
N GLY A 597 -22.29 13.15 7.83
CA GLY A 597 -21.89 14.42 7.23
C GLY A 597 -22.52 14.74 5.87
N GLY A 598 -23.34 13.84 5.31
CA GLY A 598 -23.98 13.98 4.00
C GLY A 598 -23.74 12.77 3.10
N ALA A 599 -23.41 13.00 1.82
CA ALA A 599 -23.07 11.93 0.90
C ALA A 599 -21.55 11.64 0.95
N PRO A 600 -21.13 10.39 1.25
CA PRO A 600 -19.71 10.02 1.24
C PRO A 600 -19.10 10.19 -0.15
N SER A 601 -17.79 10.46 -0.21
CA SER A 601 -17.06 10.43 -1.47
C SER A 601 -17.06 8.99 -2.00
N TRP A 602 -17.71 8.76 -3.14
CA TRP A 602 -17.88 7.42 -3.71
C TRP A 602 -16.54 6.69 -3.93
N MET A 603 -15.50 7.41 -4.35
CA MET A 603 -14.18 6.81 -4.56
C MET A 603 -13.48 6.44 -3.24
N ARG A 604 -13.80 7.14 -2.14
CA ARG A 604 -13.32 6.76 -0.80
C ARG A 604 -13.97 5.44 -0.37
N LEU A 605 -15.25 5.25 -0.68
CA LEU A 605 -15.97 4.01 -0.36
C LEU A 605 -15.39 2.79 -1.05
N GLU A 606 -15.14 2.88 -2.35
CA GLU A 606 -14.53 1.78 -3.11
C GLU A 606 -13.19 1.36 -2.48
N GLU A 607 -12.38 2.33 -2.08
CA GLU A 607 -11.10 2.02 -1.44
C GLU A 607 -11.25 1.38 -0.06
N GLN A 608 -12.18 1.86 0.79
CA GLN A 608 -12.46 1.24 2.08
C GLN A 608 -12.96 -0.21 1.93
N PHE A 609 -13.85 -0.47 0.97
CA PHE A 609 -14.36 -1.82 0.70
C PHE A 609 -13.24 -2.77 0.30
N LEU A 610 -12.38 -2.34 -0.64
CA LEU A 610 -11.23 -3.14 -1.06
C LEU A 610 -10.27 -3.43 0.10
N GLN A 611 -10.12 -2.46 1.01
CA GLN A 611 -9.31 -2.64 2.19
C GLN A 611 -9.88 -3.71 3.13
N THR A 612 -11.17 -3.64 3.42
CA THR A 612 -11.87 -4.67 4.20
C THR A 612 -11.74 -6.04 3.55
N GLN A 613 -12.04 -6.14 2.25
CA GLN A 613 -12.03 -7.41 1.55
C GLN A 613 -10.66 -8.08 1.59
N TYR A 614 -9.60 -7.35 1.27
CA TYR A 614 -8.26 -7.92 1.31
C TYR A 614 -7.86 -8.36 2.71
N ALA A 615 -8.12 -7.54 3.73
CA ALA A 615 -7.69 -7.85 5.08
C ALA A 615 -8.35 -9.15 5.55
N VAL A 616 -9.64 -9.31 5.30
CA VAL A 616 -10.41 -10.52 5.63
C VAL A 616 -9.89 -11.73 4.84
N GLU A 617 -9.77 -11.62 3.52
CA GLU A 617 -9.33 -12.74 2.66
C GLU A 617 -7.89 -13.17 2.96
N SER A 618 -6.98 -12.20 3.16
CA SER A 618 -5.59 -12.46 3.54
C SER A 618 -5.49 -13.21 4.86
N CYS A 619 -6.31 -12.80 5.84
CA CYS A 619 -6.36 -13.48 7.13
C CYS A 619 -6.90 -14.91 7.00
N LEU A 620 -8.00 -15.11 6.28
CA LEU A 620 -8.61 -16.43 6.07
C LEU A 620 -7.66 -17.40 5.34
N ARG A 621 -6.87 -16.92 4.38
CA ARG A 621 -5.82 -17.74 3.74
C ARG A 621 -4.73 -18.17 4.72
N ARG A 622 -4.20 -17.25 5.53
CA ARG A 622 -3.13 -17.54 6.51
C ARG A 622 -3.58 -18.53 7.59
N GLN A 623 -4.87 -18.56 7.92
CA GLN A 623 -5.44 -19.49 8.90
C GLN A 623 -5.56 -20.94 8.42
N GLY A 624 -5.15 -21.26 7.18
CA GLY A 624 -5.10 -22.64 6.68
C GLY A 624 -4.29 -23.63 7.54
N THR A 625 -3.55 -23.17 8.55
CA THR A 625 -2.75 -23.97 9.49
C THR A 625 -3.14 -23.86 10.97
N GLU A 626 -3.94 -22.87 11.39
CA GLU A 626 -4.32 -22.65 12.81
C GLU A 626 -5.82 -22.32 12.92
N ARG A 627 -6.54 -23.02 13.81
CA ARG A 627 -7.98 -22.77 14.01
C ARG A 627 -8.18 -21.54 14.89
N PRO A 628 -9.07 -20.62 14.50
CA PRO A 628 -9.37 -19.47 15.33
C PRO A 628 -10.08 -19.89 16.61
N ASP A 629 -9.91 -19.09 17.65
CA ASP A 629 -10.75 -19.24 18.82
C ASP A 629 -12.17 -18.71 18.53
N ARG A 630 -13.13 -19.16 19.35
CA ARG A 630 -14.54 -18.83 19.17
C ARG A 630 -14.80 -17.32 19.29
N PHE A 631 -14.06 -16.62 20.16
CA PHE A 631 -14.26 -15.19 20.37
C PHE A 631 -13.75 -14.38 19.18
N GLU A 632 -12.62 -14.73 18.59
CA GLU A 632 -12.07 -14.09 17.37
C GLU A 632 -13.02 -14.18 16.20
N GLN A 633 -13.56 -15.38 16.03
CA GLN A 633 -14.58 -15.65 15.03
C GLN A 633 -15.84 -14.83 15.32
N GLU A 634 -16.33 -14.81 16.56
CA GLU A 634 -17.50 -14.02 16.97
C GLU A 634 -17.28 -12.50 16.82
N SER A 635 -16.09 -12.00 17.16
CA SER A 635 -15.69 -10.59 16.97
C SER A 635 -15.67 -10.22 15.50
N LEU A 636 -15.00 -11.00 14.66
CA LEU A 636 -14.95 -10.74 13.21
C LEU A 636 -16.36 -10.80 12.60
N VAL A 637 -17.16 -11.80 12.96
CA VAL A 637 -18.56 -11.89 12.51
C VAL A 637 -19.38 -10.68 13.00
N GLY A 638 -19.15 -10.22 14.23
CA GLY A 638 -19.80 -9.05 14.81
C GLY A 638 -19.55 -7.79 14.00
N VAL A 639 -18.28 -7.47 13.73
CA VAL A 639 -17.91 -6.26 12.97
C VAL A 639 -18.32 -6.37 11.50
N LEU A 640 -18.24 -7.55 10.88
CA LEU A 640 -18.71 -7.75 9.49
C LEU A 640 -20.22 -7.57 9.35
N LYS A 641 -21.01 -7.99 10.35
CA LYS A 641 -22.46 -7.73 10.39
C LYS A 641 -22.78 -6.25 10.57
N ARG A 642 -21.96 -5.53 11.35
CA ARG A 642 -22.10 -4.08 11.48
C ARG A 642 -21.82 -3.40 10.13
N ASP A 643 -20.76 -3.84 9.45
CA ASP A 643 -20.40 -3.33 8.13
C ASP A 643 -21.50 -3.59 7.09
N GLU A 644 -22.03 -4.82 7.05
CA GLU A 644 -23.18 -5.20 6.22
C GLU A 644 -24.39 -4.28 6.46
N ALA A 645 -24.75 -4.04 7.72
CA ALA A 645 -25.84 -3.13 8.07
C ALA A 645 -25.57 -1.67 7.64
N CYS A 646 -24.29 -1.26 7.60
CA CYS A 646 -23.90 0.06 7.11
C CYS A 646 -24.01 0.15 5.58
N VAL A 647 -23.54 -0.86 4.86
CA VAL A 647 -23.66 -0.99 3.40
C VAL A 647 -25.12 -0.99 2.95
N ASP A 648 -26.01 -1.67 3.68
CA ASP A 648 -27.45 -1.66 3.44
C ASP A 648 -28.06 -0.25 3.52
N ARG A 649 -27.59 0.57 4.47
CA ARG A 649 -28.02 1.98 4.55
C ARG A 649 -27.51 2.79 3.36
N LEU A 650 -26.26 2.57 2.92
CA LEU A 650 -25.69 3.25 1.75
C LEU A 650 -26.42 2.92 0.46
N LEU A 651 -26.77 1.66 0.24
CA LEU A 651 -27.52 1.22 -0.93
C LEU A 651 -28.85 1.96 -1.09
N ARG A 652 -29.49 2.34 0.03
CA ARG A 652 -30.73 3.15 0.03
C ARG A 652 -30.50 4.62 -0.33
N MET A 653 -29.27 5.12 -0.24
CA MET A 653 -28.90 6.52 -0.51
C MET A 653 -28.11 6.69 -1.83
N ALA A 654 -27.63 5.60 -2.42
CA ALA A 654 -26.69 5.61 -3.54
C ALA A 654 -27.36 6.06 -4.85
N LEU A 655 -26.59 6.78 -5.68
CA LEU A 655 -26.96 7.08 -7.07
C LEU A 655 -26.93 5.79 -7.92
N PRO A 656 -27.71 5.71 -9.02
CA PRO A 656 -27.72 4.54 -9.90
C PRO A 656 -26.35 4.11 -10.43
N SER A 657 -25.44 5.07 -10.63
CA SER A 657 -24.08 4.83 -11.10
C SER A 657 -23.16 4.15 -10.08
N SER A 658 -23.53 4.14 -8.79
CA SER A 658 -22.74 3.57 -7.69
C SER A 658 -23.33 2.24 -7.17
N THR A 659 -24.57 1.92 -7.55
CA THR A 659 -25.29 0.73 -7.10
C THR A 659 -24.57 -0.60 -7.41
N PRO A 660 -23.93 -0.82 -8.58
CA PRO A 660 -23.31 -2.11 -8.88
C PRO A 660 -22.16 -2.50 -7.94
N THR A 661 -21.27 -1.57 -7.59
CA THR A 661 -20.13 -1.87 -6.70
C THR A 661 -20.61 -2.18 -5.28
N LEU A 662 -21.58 -1.42 -4.75
CA LEU A 662 -22.17 -1.69 -3.44
C LEU A 662 -22.84 -3.07 -3.41
N GLN A 663 -23.58 -3.44 -4.46
CA GLN A 663 -24.20 -4.76 -4.56
C GLN A 663 -23.14 -5.87 -4.61
N SER A 664 -22.05 -5.67 -5.36
CA SER A 664 -20.94 -6.64 -5.40
C SER A 664 -20.29 -6.81 -4.02
N TYR A 665 -20.08 -5.70 -3.30
CA TYR A 665 -19.50 -5.75 -1.95
C TYR A 665 -20.45 -6.42 -0.95
N GLN A 666 -21.74 -6.11 -1.00
CA GLN A 666 -22.77 -6.75 -0.18
C GLN A 666 -22.85 -8.27 -0.43
N GLN A 667 -22.78 -8.71 -1.68
CA GLN A 667 -22.74 -10.13 -2.03
C GLN A 667 -21.49 -10.82 -1.46
N TRP A 668 -20.34 -10.16 -1.53
CA TRP A 668 -19.10 -10.66 -0.92
C TRP A 668 -19.23 -10.75 0.61
N LEU A 669 -19.76 -9.71 1.28
CA LEU A 669 -19.99 -9.70 2.73
C LEU A 669 -20.86 -10.88 3.18
N ALA A 670 -21.96 -11.13 2.47
CA ALA A 670 -22.84 -12.27 2.76
C ALA A 670 -22.10 -13.61 2.64
N GLY A 671 -21.29 -13.78 1.58
CA GLY A 671 -20.48 -14.98 1.37
C GLY A 671 -19.43 -15.19 2.46
N VAL A 672 -18.68 -14.15 2.81
CA VAL A 672 -17.60 -14.24 3.81
C VAL A 672 -18.17 -14.43 5.22
N LEU A 673 -19.32 -13.83 5.55
CA LEU A 673 -20.02 -14.07 6.81
C LEU A 673 -20.40 -15.54 7.00
N VAL A 674 -20.87 -16.20 5.93
CA VAL A 674 -21.16 -17.66 5.96
C VAL A 674 -19.87 -18.46 6.15
N GLN A 675 -18.81 -18.11 5.43
CA GLN A 675 -17.51 -18.78 5.54
C GLN A 675 -16.92 -18.67 6.94
N VAL A 676 -16.84 -17.45 7.49
CA VAL A 676 -16.31 -17.19 8.83
C VAL A 676 -17.19 -17.86 9.87
N SER A 677 -18.51 -17.77 9.79
CA SER A 677 -19.43 -18.35 10.80
C SER A 677 -19.44 -19.88 10.83
N SER A 678 -19.10 -20.52 9.71
CA SER A 678 -19.09 -21.99 9.58
C SER A 678 -17.72 -22.64 9.84
N ALA A 679 -16.67 -21.84 10.03
CA ALA A 679 -15.33 -22.34 10.31
C ALA A 679 -15.28 -23.13 11.65
N PRO A 680 -14.67 -24.33 11.68
CA PRO A 680 -14.61 -25.14 12.89
C PRO A 680 -13.66 -24.53 13.93
N TRP A 681 -14.15 -24.36 15.17
CA TRP A 681 -13.38 -23.87 16.31
C TRP A 681 -12.65 -25.00 17.06
N GLY A 682 -11.59 -24.65 17.80
CA GLY A 682 -11.02 -25.48 18.87
C GLY A 682 -9.50 -25.69 18.81
N PRO A 683 -8.86 -26.08 19.94
CA PRO A 683 -7.41 -26.29 20.00
C PRO A 683 -6.97 -27.35 18.98
N PRO A 684 -5.74 -27.26 18.43
CA PRO A 684 -5.21 -28.28 17.53
C PRO A 684 -5.35 -29.64 18.21
N GLY A 685 -6.11 -30.53 17.58
CA GLY A 685 -6.57 -31.76 18.19
C GLY A 685 -5.40 -32.56 18.77
N ALA A 686 -5.52 -32.87 20.06
CA ALA A 686 -4.86 -33.98 20.70
C ALA A 686 -5.08 -35.27 19.87
N ARG A 687 -4.15 -35.54 18.95
CA ARG A 687 -3.79 -36.88 18.50
C ARG A 687 -2.28 -37.06 18.63
N LEU A 688 -1.73 -36.75 19.80
CA LEU A 688 -0.60 -37.55 20.27
C LEU A 688 -1.16 -38.95 20.55
N ARG A 689 -0.96 -39.87 19.60
CA ARG A 689 -1.05 -41.31 19.88
C ARG A 689 -0.28 -41.56 21.18
N ARG A 690 -0.96 -41.98 22.24
CA ARG A 690 -0.27 -42.56 23.40
C ARG A 690 0.55 -43.76 22.88
N PRO A 691 1.89 -43.79 23.02
CA PRO A 691 2.63 -45.01 22.78
C PRO A 691 2.34 -45.93 23.96
N GLY A 692 1.49 -46.94 23.75
CA GLY A 692 1.27 -47.98 24.75
C GLY A 692 -0.20 -48.34 24.97
N SER A 693 -0.80 -49.03 24.02
CA SER A 693 -1.77 -50.07 24.34
C SER A 693 -1.60 -51.21 23.33
N ARG A 694 -1.00 -52.31 23.82
CA ARG A 694 -0.99 -53.59 23.08
C ARG A 694 -2.43 -54.06 22.88
N PRO A 695 -2.79 -54.67 21.74
CA PRO A 695 -4.09 -55.32 21.61
C PRO A 695 -4.11 -56.52 22.55
N ALA A 696 -5.13 -56.58 23.39
CA ALA A 696 -5.44 -57.78 24.15
C ALA A 696 -5.86 -58.89 23.16
N SER A 697 -5.10 -59.97 23.16
CA SER A 697 -5.47 -61.26 22.61
C SER A 697 -6.71 -61.79 23.33
N GLY A 698 -7.72 -62.31 22.60
CA GLY A 698 -8.82 -63.01 23.25
C GLY A 698 -9.98 -63.45 22.37
N ARG A 699 -9.78 -64.59 21.70
CA ARG A 699 -10.74 -65.58 21.16
C ARG A 699 -11.54 -65.23 19.91
#